data_AF-A0A0V1G4N9-F1
#
_entry.id   AF-A0A0V1G4N9-F1
#
_cell.length_a   1.000
_cell.length_b   1.000
_cell.length_c   1.000
_cell.angle_alpha   90.00
_cell.angle_beta   90.00
_cell.angle_gamma   90.00
#
_symmetry.space_group_name_H-M   'P 1'
#
loop_
_entity.id
_entity.type
_entity.pdbx_description
1 polymer ?
#
loop_
_entity_poly.entity_id
_entity_poly.type
_entity_poly.pdbx_seq_one_letter_code
_entity_poly.pdbx_strand_id
1 'polypeptide(L)'
;MILRLDTLRCFIIRRCSTFVQKSGTAAVSSENGLVIPDRIPRSHTDLLKSLASTVKDDPTAGHYAFMDDPYLIPSSNAAKKSYLLGKYSGKNAARYFAREFPTLFMLDYDEPRLNAFRPQKLPVEENGFTEEDLIDRMRKIHVQAAIVVYENAVKKRVQISQETLLAFLEFLCYYNATQPNLEISAERRWFESDFHEISSKNWKDRGLAEKIFQAIQPETARAYAAIITGLLKYNSHSKAEEMFRKMKEASLKPDIDLYNAMLDAAWQLRTDNKERWQYCLQLLNEMRDDDIQPDVQTFNTLLWTLKSMRFWKFSPKHAMEVYQEMLHLDLEPTLATYLCLVEIFFNSRDFEHLAEQIISRLRGKSLKAENKQDELFFPKIMQRCCENAQSVETADCIHEILTFENNAACIVSFQAETVYYENYLTLVARHGSSFEEFFKYYDRFVPRNYSPNARMFRELLHLVDSTGSYEHLTRIWSEMLLHGYVTARNDDLLLELLTLVTSDFAASSAFERCKADLAKLSWNTYNSILNSREKVDANVMALLSLVSAQTAGNEEEAWKVIIRSLFFALEHTVVQVVGEEVGLAKERVQGKPSVDVLEKLLSLLNSTDNPVLPELDFDRLLNPENLTSIRENIRCRKQVGDIDQLHHLWNSLKTVIEEKNQTMTKDELTSMWDQFYEEALLIPNDTHPEAPVGDESVAKIIHTNGSKPTFTFKPLFGEDIAVKFKILWQDVGFCCGEKAYFLYNQLAILELALIQFCRDRLRSSGFEEVVVPDVIPKRIVENCGLMNRTDKEIVYSIRGLPNWTLSGTAEMGLASFIENRIFNVNEMPKKFFSVSRCFRPEVATGKLSKGLYRVHEFTKVEMFICTANETGLESNTSHLEILEMQKSLFSELNLHFNVLEMPTEELGASAFRKFDIESWFPGRDCYGEISSASNCTDYQSRRLLTKYKSSDGNLKFVHTVNGTACALSRTLIAMLEQFQCKNRQVNIPNFLLDYVSVEMKRQYAERKPLSLLRINPKTVFEC
;
A
#
# COMPACT_ATOMS: atom_id res chain seq x y z
N MET A 1 -38.62 6.97 -8.83
CA MET A 1 -38.49 5.49 -8.85
C MET A 1 -37.92 4.84 -7.57
N ILE A 2 -37.01 5.46 -6.79
CA ILE A 2 -36.42 4.82 -5.58
C ILE A 2 -37.41 4.74 -4.38
N LEU A 3 -38.25 5.78 -4.20
CA LEU A 3 -39.18 5.91 -3.06
C LEU A 3 -40.19 4.76 -2.91
N ARG A 4 -40.68 4.16 -4.00
CA ARG A 4 -41.69 3.09 -3.94
C ARG A 4 -41.13 1.73 -3.47
N LEU A 5 -39.82 1.61 -3.23
CA LEU A 5 -39.13 0.31 -3.12
C LEU A 5 -38.52 0.03 -1.74
N ASP A 6 -37.96 1.03 -1.06
CA ASP A 6 -37.83 0.96 0.42
C ASP A 6 -39.22 1.06 1.08
N THR A 7 -40.22 1.67 0.42
CA THR A 7 -41.62 1.46 0.82
C THR A 7 -42.14 0.08 0.41
N LEU A 8 -41.77 -0.57 -0.70
CA LEU A 8 -42.16 -1.98 -0.96
C LEU A 8 -41.70 -2.88 0.21
N ARG A 9 -40.48 -2.67 0.72
CA ARG A 9 -39.98 -3.30 1.95
C ARG A 9 -40.87 -2.99 3.16
N CYS A 10 -41.21 -1.73 3.40
CA CYS A 10 -42.11 -1.33 4.50
C CYS A 10 -43.59 -1.72 4.29
N PHE A 11 -44.03 -1.97 3.06
CA PHE A 11 -45.43 -2.21 2.65
C PHE A 11 -45.74 -3.71 2.68
N ILE A 12 -44.79 -4.55 2.24
CA ILE A 12 -44.77 -5.99 2.50
C ILE A 12 -44.74 -6.22 4.03
N ILE A 13 -43.93 -5.46 4.79
CA ILE A 13 -43.91 -5.55 6.26
C ILE A 13 -45.21 -5.00 6.91
N ARG A 14 -45.79 -3.90 6.43
CA ARG A 14 -47.04 -3.31 6.97
C ARG A 14 -48.27 -4.19 6.70
N ARG A 15 -48.50 -4.65 5.47
CA ARG A 15 -49.66 -5.55 5.17
C ARG A 15 -49.56 -6.88 5.91
N CYS A 16 -48.36 -7.33 6.22
CA CYS A 16 -48.13 -8.52 7.03
C CYS A 16 -48.33 -8.31 8.55
N SER A 17 -48.43 -7.07 9.03
CA SER A 17 -48.65 -6.76 10.46
C SER A 17 -50.08 -6.28 10.79
N THR A 18 -50.93 -6.02 9.79
CA THR A 18 -52.35 -5.64 9.94
C THR A 18 -53.31 -6.75 10.43
N PHE A 19 -52.83 -7.74 11.18
CA PHE A 19 -53.65 -8.82 11.75
C PHE A 19 -53.85 -8.75 13.28
N VAL A 20 -53.18 -7.83 13.99
CA VAL A 20 -53.31 -7.69 15.45
C VAL A 20 -53.40 -6.21 15.86
N GLN A 21 -54.62 -5.73 16.11
CA GLN A 21 -55.00 -4.80 17.20
C GLN A 21 -56.43 -4.27 17.02
N LYS A 22 -57.38 -4.81 17.80
CA LYS A 22 -58.65 -4.15 18.15
C LYS A 22 -59.03 -4.50 19.59
N SER A 23 -58.66 -3.63 20.53
CA SER A 23 -59.38 -3.42 21.79
C SER A 23 -58.73 -2.26 22.55
N GLY A 24 -59.50 -1.19 22.75
CA GLY A 24 -59.15 -0.06 23.59
C GLY A 24 -60.46 0.51 24.15
N THR A 25 -60.79 0.12 25.38
CA THR A 25 -62.05 0.47 26.04
C THR A 25 -62.03 1.91 26.53
N ALA A 26 -63.10 2.65 26.26
CA ALA A 26 -63.29 4.01 26.79
C ALA A 26 -63.52 3.98 28.32
N ALA A 27 -62.97 4.96 29.02
CA ALA A 27 -63.19 5.17 30.46
C ALA A 27 -64.22 6.28 30.69
N VAL A 28 -65.05 6.11 31.72
CA VAL A 28 -66.12 7.04 32.12
C VAL A 28 -65.58 8.04 33.16
N SER A 29 -66.05 9.29 33.09
CA SER A 29 -65.74 10.34 34.05
C SER A 29 -66.68 10.33 35.27
N SER A 30 -66.15 10.72 36.43
CA SER A 30 -66.93 11.14 37.60
C SER A 30 -66.20 12.26 38.33
N GLU A 31 -66.92 13.32 38.67
CA GLU A 31 -66.37 14.59 39.17
C GLU A 31 -66.00 14.58 40.67
N ASN A 32 -65.35 15.67 41.09
CA ASN A 32 -65.03 16.06 42.47
C ASN A 32 -63.90 15.29 43.18
N GLY A 33 -62.67 15.61 42.78
CA GLY A 33 -61.44 15.27 43.48
C GLY A 33 -60.33 16.30 43.19
N LEU A 34 -59.25 16.25 43.97
CA LEU A 34 -58.06 17.09 43.84
C LEU A 34 -57.61 17.22 42.36
N VAL A 35 -57.28 18.43 41.91
CA VAL A 35 -56.69 18.62 40.56
C VAL A 35 -55.25 18.09 40.57
N ILE A 36 -55.12 16.78 40.31
CA ILE A 36 -53.83 16.15 40.02
C ILE A 36 -53.41 16.63 38.62
N PRO A 37 -52.23 17.25 38.45
CA PRO A 37 -51.79 17.68 37.13
C PRO A 37 -51.60 16.48 36.22
N ASP A 38 -52.02 16.61 34.96
CA ASP A 38 -51.93 15.53 33.97
C ASP A 38 -50.50 15.01 33.84
N ARG A 39 -50.36 13.68 33.81
CA ARG A 39 -49.08 13.03 33.58
C ARG A 39 -48.62 13.34 32.15
N ILE A 40 -47.65 14.24 32.02
CA ILE A 40 -47.00 14.54 30.73
C ILE A 40 -46.41 13.23 30.17
N PRO A 41 -46.92 12.71 29.02
CA PRO A 41 -46.34 11.55 28.38
C PRO A 41 -44.99 11.93 27.78
N ARG A 42 -43.98 11.08 27.96
CA ARG A 42 -42.64 11.25 27.39
C ARG A 42 -42.19 9.94 26.77
N SER A 43 -41.53 10.03 25.61
CA SER A 43 -40.74 8.94 25.05
C SER A 43 -39.57 8.60 25.98
N HIS A 44 -39.09 7.38 25.88
CA HIS A 44 -37.87 6.91 26.55
C HIS A 44 -36.60 7.68 26.13
N THR A 45 -36.66 8.47 25.04
CA THR A 45 -35.56 9.31 24.55
C THR A 45 -35.73 10.81 24.80
N ASP A 46 -36.87 11.31 25.30
CA ASP A 46 -37.11 12.77 25.30
C ASP A 46 -36.19 13.52 26.29
N LEU A 47 -35.89 12.93 27.45
CA LEU A 47 -34.88 13.49 28.37
C LEU A 47 -33.49 13.58 27.72
N LEU A 48 -33.11 12.59 26.91
CA LEU A 48 -31.83 12.60 26.19
C LEU A 48 -31.81 13.68 25.10
N LYS A 49 -32.92 13.91 24.39
CA LYS A 49 -33.04 15.03 23.43
C LYS A 49 -32.94 16.38 24.13
N SER A 50 -33.61 16.55 25.29
CA SER A 50 -33.51 17.78 26.07
C SER A 50 -32.07 18.04 26.54
N LEU A 51 -31.37 17.01 27.05
CA LEU A 51 -29.96 17.15 27.43
C LEU A 51 -29.08 17.47 26.20
N ALA A 52 -29.27 16.77 25.08
CA ALA A 52 -28.54 17.05 23.84
C ALA A 52 -28.74 18.49 23.34
N SER A 53 -29.92 19.08 23.51
CA SER A 53 -30.17 20.48 23.14
C SER A 53 -29.45 21.52 24.02
N THR A 54 -28.84 21.11 25.14
CA THR A 54 -28.06 22.00 26.02
C THR A 54 -26.56 22.05 25.70
N VAL A 55 -26.08 21.13 24.85
CA VAL A 55 -24.68 21.12 24.40
C VAL A 55 -24.57 21.66 22.98
N LYS A 56 -23.39 22.19 22.65
CA LYS A 56 -23.03 22.61 21.29
C LYS A 56 -21.93 21.70 20.76
N ASP A 57 -21.78 21.74 19.43
CA ASP A 57 -20.68 21.09 18.73
C ASP A 57 -19.33 21.65 19.22
N ASP A 58 -18.39 20.75 19.53
CA ASP A 58 -17.00 21.10 19.79
C ASP A 58 -16.26 21.24 18.44
N PRO A 59 -15.76 22.43 18.08
CA PRO A 59 -15.02 22.63 16.83
C PRO A 59 -13.63 21.98 16.86
N THR A 60 -13.05 21.77 18.04
CA THR A 60 -11.67 21.27 18.20
C THR A 60 -11.56 19.74 18.09
N ALA A 61 -12.68 19.04 18.30
CA ALA A 61 -12.74 17.58 18.26
C ALA A 61 -13.00 17.03 16.85
N GLY A 62 -12.49 15.82 16.59
CA GLY A 62 -12.91 15.04 15.42
C GLY A 62 -14.39 14.64 15.47
N HIS A 63 -14.99 14.29 14.34
CA HIS A 63 -16.37 13.80 14.32
C HIS A 63 -16.53 12.51 15.17
N TYR A 64 -17.53 12.46 16.05
CA TYR A 64 -17.78 11.41 17.06
C TYR A 64 -17.82 9.95 16.53
N ALA A 65 -17.92 9.75 15.22
CA ALA A 65 -17.79 8.43 14.58
C ALA A 65 -16.38 7.82 14.71
N PHE A 66 -15.35 8.65 14.86
CA PHE A 66 -13.93 8.29 14.99
C PHE A 66 -13.51 8.15 16.46
N MET A 67 -12.28 7.73 16.71
CA MET A 67 -11.72 7.72 18.06
C MET A 67 -11.10 9.10 18.34
N ASP A 68 -11.41 9.65 19.51
CA ASP A 68 -10.88 10.93 19.97
C ASP A 68 -9.47 10.75 20.55
N ASP A 69 -8.52 10.57 19.63
CA ASP A 69 -7.10 10.36 19.89
C ASP A 69 -6.30 11.02 18.75
N PRO A 70 -5.25 11.82 19.03
CA PRO A 70 -4.51 12.55 17.99
C PRO A 70 -3.94 11.70 16.84
N TYR A 71 -3.70 10.40 17.06
CA TYR A 71 -3.22 9.46 16.05
C TYR A 71 -4.37 8.80 15.24
N LEU A 72 -5.60 8.80 15.78
CA LEU A 72 -6.77 8.13 15.19
C LEU A 72 -7.87 9.08 14.70
N ILE A 73 -7.73 10.38 14.95
CA ILE A 73 -8.52 11.42 14.28
C ILE A 73 -8.11 11.47 12.80
N PRO A 74 -9.05 11.31 11.85
CA PRO A 74 -8.69 11.17 10.44
C PRO A 74 -8.35 12.52 9.80
N SER A 75 -7.08 12.72 9.49
CA SER A 75 -6.56 13.93 8.85
C SER A 75 -6.99 14.12 7.38
N SER A 76 -7.52 13.11 6.71
CA SER A 76 -7.95 13.20 5.30
C SER A 76 -9.23 12.43 5.01
N ASN A 77 -9.90 12.73 3.89
CA ASN A 77 -11.07 11.98 3.43
C ASN A 77 -10.76 10.50 3.16
N ALA A 78 -9.52 10.18 2.75
CA ALA A 78 -9.04 8.81 2.62
C ALA A 78 -8.93 8.11 3.99
N ALA A 79 -8.41 8.80 5.01
CA ALA A 79 -8.40 8.30 6.39
C ALA A 79 -9.82 8.13 6.96
N LYS A 80 -10.71 9.12 6.79
CA LYS A 80 -12.14 9.06 7.18
C LYS A 80 -12.80 7.79 6.62
N LYS A 81 -12.58 7.50 5.33
CA LYS A 81 -13.08 6.29 4.67
C LYS A 81 -12.41 5.01 5.18
N SER A 82 -11.08 4.99 5.29
CA SER A 82 -10.31 3.81 5.70
C SER A 82 -10.66 3.37 7.13
N TYR A 83 -10.65 4.30 8.08
CA TYR A 83 -10.90 3.99 9.50
C TYR A 83 -12.32 3.48 9.75
N LEU A 84 -13.33 4.07 9.10
CA LEU A 84 -14.70 3.60 9.23
C LEU A 84 -14.97 2.28 8.48
N LEU A 85 -14.36 2.07 7.31
CA LEU A 85 -14.42 0.76 6.65
C LEU A 85 -13.68 -0.33 7.45
N GLY A 86 -12.59 -0.01 8.15
CA GLY A 86 -11.92 -0.92 9.07
C GLY A 86 -12.80 -1.29 10.27
N LYS A 87 -13.36 -0.29 10.96
CA LYS A 87 -14.34 -0.45 12.06
C LYS A 87 -15.56 -1.28 11.61
N TYR A 88 -16.03 -1.07 10.38
CA TYR A 88 -17.13 -1.83 9.78
C TYR A 88 -16.74 -3.26 9.39
N SER A 89 -15.55 -3.47 8.85
CA SER A 89 -15.01 -4.80 8.54
C SER A 89 -14.94 -5.67 9.79
N GLY A 90 -14.46 -5.12 10.91
CA GLY A 90 -14.48 -5.79 12.22
C GLY A 90 -15.90 -6.14 12.70
N LYS A 91 -16.86 -5.22 12.55
CA LYS A 91 -18.29 -5.45 12.86
C LYS A 91 -18.91 -6.56 12.00
N ASN A 92 -18.54 -6.66 10.72
CA ASN A 92 -18.99 -7.73 9.83
C ASN A 92 -18.31 -9.07 10.12
N ALA A 93 -17.00 -9.08 10.40
CA ALA A 93 -16.30 -10.29 10.84
C ALA A 93 -16.93 -10.86 12.12
N ALA A 94 -17.22 -10.01 13.12
CA ALA A 94 -17.91 -10.42 14.34
C ALA A 94 -19.31 -11.00 14.07
N ARG A 95 -20.09 -10.37 13.17
CA ARG A 95 -21.40 -10.90 12.73
C ARG A 95 -21.29 -12.23 12.00
N TYR A 96 -20.27 -12.40 11.16
CA TYR A 96 -19.98 -13.66 10.49
C TYR A 96 -19.67 -14.75 11.51
N PHE A 97 -18.73 -14.53 12.45
CA PHE A 97 -18.47 -15.47 13.55
C PHE A 97 -19.73 -15.81 14.36
N ALA A 98 -20.58 -14.81 14.66
CA ALA A 98 -21.86 -15.04 15.35
C ALA A 98 -22.85 -15.88 14.53
N ARG A 99 -22.86 -15.76 13.19
CA ARG A 99 -23.72 -16.53 12.29
C ARG A 99 -23.24 -17.97 12.10
N GLU A 100 -21.93 -18.17 11.92
CA GLU A 100 -21.34 -19.50 11.69
C GLU A 100 -21.25 -20.34 12.99
N PHE A 101 -21.02 -19.69 14.14
CA PHE A 101 -20.91 -20.35 15.45
C PHE A 101 -21.97 -19.87 16.45
N PRO A 102 -23.28 -19.96 16.12
CA PRO A 102 -24.34 -19.32 16.90
C PRO A 102 -24.44 -19.88 18.32
N THR A 103 -24.01 -21.13 18.53
CA THR A 103 -23.98 -21.80 19.84
C THR A 103 -23.13 -21.09 20.88
N LEU A 104 -22.07 -20.39 20.47
CA LEU A 104 -21.21 -19.60 21.36
C LEU A 104 -21.91 -18.34 21.90
N PHE A 105 -23.04 -17.94 21.31
CA PHE A 105 -23.78 -16.71 21.59
C PHE A 105 -25.23 -16.97 22.05
N MET A 106 -25.55 -18.20 22.49
CA MET A 106 -26.89 -18.58 23.01
C MET A 106 -27.04 -18.40 24.53
N LEU A 107 -26.02 -17.88 25.20
CA LEU A 107 -25.98 -17.73 26.64
C LEU A 107 -26.66 -16.40 27.03
N ASP A 108 -27.88 -16.50 27.56
CA ASP A 108 -28.73 -15.34 27.86
C ASP A 108 -28.59 -14.90 29.33
N TYR A 109 -28.13 -13.66 29.57
CA TYR A 109 -27.98 -13.06 30.90
C TYR A 109 -28.70 -11.70 31.04
N ASP A 110 -29.16 -11.12 29.94
CA ASP A 110 -29.82 -9.81 29.86
C ASP A 110 -31.33 -9.90 30.09
N GLU A 111 -31.80 -9.18 31.11
CA GLU A 111 -33.21 -8.91 31.37
C GLU A 111 -33.50 -7.40 31.22
N PRO A 112 -34.38 -6.96 30.29
CA PRO A 112 -35.11 -7.76 29.31
C PRO A 112 -34.24 -8.24 28.15
N ARG A 113 -34.60 -9.39 27.57
CA ARG A 113 -33.86 -10.06 26.49
C ARG A 113 -33.69 -9.19 25.24
N LEU A 114 -32.44 -8.93 24.85
CA LEU A 114 -32.08 -8.05 23.73
C LEU A 114 -31.90 -8.84 22.43
N ASN A 115 -33.02 -9.11 21.74
CA ASN A 115 -33.05 -9.86 20.47
C ASN A 115 -32.12 -9.27 19.37
N ALA A 116 -31.75 -7.99 19.43
CA ALA A 116 -30.86 -7.35 18.47
C ALA A 116 -29.40 -7.84 18.52
N PHE A 117 -28.97 -8.45 19.63
CA PHE A 117 -27.59 -8.94 19.83
C PHE A 117 -27.47 -10.47 19.65
N ARG A 118 -28.53 -11.16 19.23
CA ARG A 118 -28.51 -12.62 19.03
C ARG A 118 -28.25 -13.01 17.58
N PRO A 119 -27.56 -14.13 17.31
CA PRO A 119 -27.41 -14.64 15.95
C PRO A 119 -28.77 -14.85 15.29
N GLN A 120 -29.01 -14.15 14.19
CA GLN A 120 -30.16 -14.44 13.33
C GLN A 120 -29.86 -15.74 12.58
N LYS A 121 -30.44 -16.84 13.07
CA LYS A 121 -30.41 -18.14 12.40
C LYS A 121 -30.93 -17.98 10.97
N LEU A 122 -30.05 -18.15 9.98
CA LEU A 122 -30.40 -18.28 8.56
C LEU A 122 -30.07 -19.70 8.05
N PRO A 123 -30.70 -20.77 8.59
CA PRO A 123 -30.73 -22.02 7.87
C PRO A 123 -31.57 -21.81 6.60
N VAL A 124 -30.98 -22.06 5.44
CA VAL A 124 -31.74 -22.25 4.21
C VAL A 124 -32.43 -23.61 4.32
N GLU A 125 -33.59 -23.64 4.96
CA GLU A 125 -34.48 -24.79 4.82
C GLU A 125 -35.09 -24.74 3.42
N GLU A 126 -34.49 -25.53 2.51
CA GLU A 126 -34.98 -25.79 1.15
C GLU A 126 -36.33 -26.54 1.13
N ASN A 127 -36.77 -27.00 2.31
CA ASN A 127 -37.95 -27.85 2.52
C ASN A 127 -39.29 -27.11 2.53
N GLY A 128 -39.31 -25.78 2.42
CA GLY A 128 -40.54 -24.98 2.36
C GLY A 128 -41.32 -25.20 1.05
N PHE A 129 -42.65 -25.28 1.14
CA PHE A 129 -43.56 -25.43 0.00
C PHE A 129 -44.95 -24.84 0.23
N THR A 130 -45.15 -24.10 1.32
CA THR A 130 -46.43 -23.42 1.66
C THR A 130 -46.43 -21.97 1.18
N GLU A 131 -47.61 -21.34 1.18
CA GLU A 131 -47.74 -19.90 0.91
C GLU A 131 -47.03 -19.04 1.98
N GLU A 132 -47.05 -19.48 3.25
CA GLU A 132 -46.37 -18.80 4.35
C GLU A 132 -44.84 -18.85 4.21
N ASP A 133 -44.28 -19.97 3.74
CA ASP A 133 -42.85 -20.10 3.43
C ASP A 133 -42.42 -19.06 2.38
N LEU A 134 -43.21 -18.92 1.31
CA LEU A 134 -42.93 -17.98 0.22
C LEU A 134 -42.93 -16.54 0.73
N ILE A 135 -43.95 -16.17 1.53
CA ILE A 135 -44.06 -14.85 2.17
C ILE A 135 -42.88 -14.59 3.12
N ASP A 136 -42.44 -15.57 3.91
CA ASP A 136 -41.27 -15.44 4.78
C ASP A 136 -39.97 -15.18 3.99
N ARG A 137 -39.71 -15.96 2.93
CA ARG A 137 -38.52 -15.75 2.08
C ARG A 137 -38.56 -14.39 1.38
N MET A 138 -39.72 -13.90 0.96
CA MET A 138 -39.90 -12.55 0.42
C MET A 138 -39.64 -11.45 1.47
N ARG A 139 -40.19 -11.57 2.69
CA ARG A 139 -39.93 -10.63 3.81
C ARG A 139 -38.44 -10.53 4.15
N LYS A 140 -37.71 -11.65 4.08
CA LYS A 140 -36.25 -11.72 4.30
C LYS A 140 -35.41 -11.36 3.07
N ILE A 141 -36.05 -11.05 1.93
CA ILE A 141 -35.40 -10.66 0.67
C ILE A 141 -34.47 -11.77 0.11
N HIS A 142 -34.82 -13.04 0.34
CA HIS A 142 -34.13 -14.19 -0.26
C HIS A 142 -34.76 -14.56 -1.59
N VAL A 143 -34.43 -13.81 -2.64
CA VAL A 143 -35.00 -13.94 -4.00
C VAL A 143 -34.86 -15.36 -4.54
N GLN A 144 -33.67 -15.96 -4.41
CA GLN A 144 -33.44 -17.30 -4.96
C GLN A 144 -34.17 -18.40 -4.17
N ALA A 145 -34.28 -18.26 -2.85
CA ALA A 145 -35.04 -19.21 -2.03
C ALA A 145 -36.55 -19.10 -2.27
N ALA A 146 -37.07 -17.88 -2.46
CA ALA A 146 -38.48 -17.65 -2.82
C ALA A 146 -38.84 -18.32 -4.17
N ILE A 147 -37.94 -18.27 -5.16
CA ILE A 147 -38.09 -18.97 -6.44
C ILE A 147 -38.18 -20.49 -6.23
N VAL A 148 -37.28 -21.08 -5.44
CA VAL A 148 -37.29 -22.53 -5.15
C VAL A 148 -38.56 -22.96 -4.42
N VAL A 149 -39.00 -22.20 -3.41
CA VAL A 149 -40.25 -22.46 -2.67
C VAL A 149 -41.46 -22.40 -3.62
N TYR A 150 -41.54 -21.40 -4.50
CA TYR A 150 -42.60 -21.28 -5.49
C TYR A 150 -42.62 -22.48 -6.46
N GLU A 151 -41.47 -22.85 -7.03
CA GLU A 151 -41.39 -24.01 -7.93
C GLU A 151 -41.78 -25.32 -7.23
N ASN A 152 -41.42 -25.48 -5.95
CA ASN A 152 -41.79 -26.65 -5.15
C ASN A 152 -43.28 -26.68 -4.81
N ALA A 153 -43.88 -25.53 -4.49
CA ALA A 153 -45.32 -25.38 -4.28
C ALA A 153 -46.12 -25.75 -5.55
N VAL A 154 -45.69 -25.25 -6.71
CA VAL A 154 -46.28 -25.59 -8.02
C VAL A 154 -46.14 -27.09 -8.33
N LYS A 155 -44.95 -27.69 -8.15
CA LYS A 155 -44.73 -29.14 -8.33
C LYS A 155 -45.65 -29.98 -7.43
N LYS A 156 -45.88 -29.54 -6.19
CA LYS A 156 -46.77 -30.20 -5.21
C LYS A 156 -48.26 -29.83 -5.35
N ARG A 157 -48.63 -28.98 -6.33
CA ARG A 157 -50.01 -28.48 -6.56
C ARG A 157 -50.61 -27.76 -5.35
N VAL A 158 -49.79 -27.06 -4.57
CA VAL A 158 -50.26 -26.19 -3.49
C VAL A 158 -50.94 -24.98 -4.11
N GLN A 159 -52.14 -24.63 -3.62
CA GLN A 159 -52.78 -23.38 -4.01
C GLN A 159 -52.05 -22.20 -3.36
N ILE A 160 -51.69 -21.21 -4.16
CA ILE A 160 -51.13 -19.92 -3.73
C ILE A 160 -52.19 -18.86 -4.07
N SER A 161 -52.51 -17.97 -3.13
CA SER A 161 -53.47 -16.90 -3.38
C SER A 161 -53.00 -15.93 -4.47
N GLN A 162 -53.95 -15.31 -5.19
CA GLN A 162 -53.63 -14.32 -6.22
C GLN A 162 -52.91 -13.09 -5.67
N GLU A 163 -53.22 -12.68 -4.43
CA GLU A 163 -52.54 -11.56 -3.77
C GLU A 163 -51.05 -11.87 -3.53
N THR A 164 -50.72 -13.11 -3.14
CA THR A 164 -49.32 -13.54 -2.99
C THR A 164 -48.63 -13.73 -4.33
N LEU A 165 -49.32 -14.21 -5.38
CA LEU A 165 -48.77 -14.25 -6.74
C LEU A 165 -48.46 -12.84 -7.28
N LEU A 166 -49.32 -11.86 -7.03
CA LEU A 166 -49.11 -10.45 -7.40
C LEU A 166 -47.92 -9.85 -6.64
N ALA A 167 -47.85 -10.05 -5.31
CA ALA A 167 -46.71 -9.60 -4.51
C ALA A 167 -45.39 -10.28 -4.93
N PHE A 168 -45.44 -11.55 -5.33
CA PHE A 168 -44.26 -12.28 -5.81
C PHE A 168 -43.83 -11.81 -7.21
N LEU A 169 -44.78 -11.46 -8.09
CA LEU A 169 -44.49 -10.81 -9.37
C LEU A 169 -43.79 -9.46 -9.15
N GLU A 170 -44.33 -8.58 -8.29
CA GLU A 170 -43.70 -7.29 -7.95
C GLU A 170 -42.26 -7.47 -7.44
N PHE A 171 -42.05 -8.44 -6.54
CA PHE A 171 -40.75 -8.79 -5.99
C PHE A 171 -39.78 -9.31 -7.05
N LEU A 172 -40.22 -10.17 -7.96
CA LEU A 172 -39.39 -10.66 -9.07
C LEU A 172 -39.07 -9.57 -10.11
N CYS A 173 -40.02 -8.70 -10.43
CA CYS A 173 -39.84 -7.57 -11.33
C CYS A 173 -38.84 -6.55 -10.77
N TYR A 174 -38.91 -6.24 -9.48
CA TYR A 174 -38.00 -5.28 -8.85
C TYR A 174 -36.54 -5.78 -8.78
N TYR A 175 -36.34 -7.07 -8.50
CA TYR A 175 -35.00 -7.66 -8.40
C TYR A 175 -34.51 -8.36 -9.69
N ASN A 176 -35.31 -8.35 -10.77
CA ASN A 176 -35.08 -9.12 -12.02
C ASN A 176 -34.64 -10.57 -11.72
N ALA A 177 -35.36 -11.24 -10.80
CA ALA A 177 -35.04 -12.58 -10.30
C ALA A 177 -33.55 -12.78 -9.95
N THR A 178 -32.94 -11.83 -9.24
CA THR A 178 -31.51 -11.84 -8.84
C THR A 178 -31.39 -11.52 -7.36
N GLN A 179 -30.56 -12.25 -6.62
CA GLN A 179 -30.35 -12.00 -5.19
C GLN A 179 -29.61 -10.67 -4.96
N PRO A 180 -30.19 -9.67 -4.26
CA PRO A 180 -29.46 -8.47 -3.86
C PRO A 180 -28.42 -8.79 -2.78
N ASN A 181 -27.35 -7.99 -2.72
CA ASN A 181 -26.38 -8.05 -1.64
C ASN A 181 -26.94 -7.36 -0.39
N LEU A 182 -27.43 -8.16 0.56
CA LEU A 182 -28.07 -7.70 1.79
C LEU A 182 -27.09 -7.32 2.91
N GLU A 183 -25.80 -7.61 2.76
CA GLU A 183 -24.79 -7.30 3.77
C GLU A 183 -24.31 -5.83 3.70
N ILE A 184 -25.00 -4.95 2.97
CA ILE A 184 -24.67 -3.52 2.90
C ILE A 184 -25.33 -2.78 4.06
N SER A 185 -24.50 -2.23 4.95
CA SER A 185 -24.93 -1.46 6.12
C SER A 185 -25.30 -0.01 5.81
N ALA A 186 -25.96 0.66 6.76
CA ALA A 186 -26.23 2.09 6.68
C ALA A 186 -24.93 2.90 6.67
N GLU A 187 -23.92 2.46 7.43
CA GLU A 187 -22.61 3.11 7.54
C GLU A 187 -21.79 3.06 6.25
N ARG A 188 -22.08 2.12 5.33
CA ARG A 188 -21.47 2.08 4.00
C ARG A 188 -22.03 3.17 3.08
N ARG A 189 -23.28 3.59 3.28
CA ARG A 189 -23.91 4.73 2.57
C ARG A 189 -23.15 6.05 2.80
N TRP A 190 -22.38 6.17 3.88
CA TRP A 190 -21.56 7.34 4.17
C TRP A 190 -20.40 7.58 3.17
N PHE A 191 -20.05 6.60 2.34
CA PHE A 191 -18.88 6.62 1.44
C PHE A 191 -19.14 6.19 -0.01
N GLU A 192 -20.39 5.92 -0.36
CA GLU A 192 -20.78 5.47 -1.71
C GLU A 192 -21.49 6.60 -2.45
N SER A 193 -20.74 7.31 -3.31
CA SER A 193 -21.28 8.37 -4.17
C SER A 193 -22.48 7.90 -4.95
N ASP A 194 -22.41 6.68 -5.52
CA ASP A 194 -23.53 6.00 -6.14
C ASP A 194 -23.55 4.50 -5.84
N PHE A 195 -24.65 4.07 -5.22
CA PHE A 195 -25.27 2.81 -5.57
C PHE A 195 -25.63 2.84 -7.06
N HIS A 196 -24.67 2.51 -7.90
CA HIS A 196 -25.00 1.55 -8.95
C HIS A 196 -25.35 0.24 -8.23
N GLU A 197 -26.65 0.06 -7.92
CA GLU A 197 -27.22 -1.30 -7.83
C GLU A 197 -26.61 -2.07 -8.99
N ILE A 198 -25.92 -3.19 -8.71
CA ILE A 198 -25.18 -3.95 -9.72
C ILE A 198 -26.12 -4.20 -10.89
N SER A 199 -25.92 -3.43 -11.96
CA SER A 199 -26.84 -3.44 -13.09
C SER A 199 -26.53 -4.69 -13.90
N SER A 200 -27.18 -5.78 -13.47
CA SER A 200 -27.51 -6.92 -14.32
C SER A 200 -28.12 -6.35 -15.60
N LYS A 201 -27.27 -6.14 -16.61
CA LYS A 201 -27.64 -5.44 -17.83
C LYS A 201 -28.76 -6.23 -18.51
N ASN A 202 -29.84 -5.51 -18.79
CA ASN A 202 -31.05 -5.96 -19.49
C ASN A 202 -32.00 -6.85 -18.67
N TRP A 203 -33.27 -6.76 -19.02
CA TRP A 203 -34.35 -7.61 -18.49
C TRP A 203 -34.16 -9.08 -18.87
N LYS A 204 -34.56 -10.01 -17.99
CA LYS A 204 -34.52 -11.46 -18.27
C LYS A 204 -35.75 -11.89 -19.08
N ASP A 205 -35.66 -11.67 -20.39
CA ASP A 205 -36.62 -12.15 -21.40
C ASP A 205 -37.03 -13.62 -21.19
N ARG A 206 -38.33 -13.90 -21.25
CA ARG A 206 -38.93 -15.24 -21.02
C ARG A 206 -38.66 -15.82 -19.62
N GLY A 207 -38.26 -14.96 -18.68
CA GLY A 207 -38.00 -15.30 -17.29
C GLY A 207 -39.25 -15.68 -16.49
N LEU A 208 -39.06 -15.97 -15.20
CA LEU A 208 -40.14 -16.40 -14.31
C LEU A 208 -41.22 -15.33 -14.12
N ALA A 209 -40.86 -14.04 -14.13
CA ALA A 209 -41.79 -12.92 -14.01
C ALA A 209 -42.84 -12.91 -15.14
N GLU A 210 -42.43 -13.07 -16.40
CA GLU A 210 -43.34 -13.14 -17.56
C GLU A 210 -44.27 -14.36 -17.48
N LYS A 211 -43.78 -15.50 -16.98
CA LYS A 211 -44.59 -16.72 -16.79
C LYS A 211 -45.64 -16.56 -15.69
N ILE A 212 -45.29 -15.89 -14.58
CA ILE A 212 -46.24 -15.60 -13.50
C ILE A 212 -47.26 -14.57 -13.94
N PHE A 213 -46.86 -13.53 -14.67
CA PHE A 213 -47.77 -12.56 -15.27
C PHE A 213 -48.84 -13.24 -16.15
N GLN A 214 -48.44 -14.17 -17.02
CA GLN A 214 -49.37 -14.96 -17.85
C GLN A 214 -50.30 -15.89 -17.04
N ALA A 215 -49.89 -16.31 -15.84
CA ALA A 215 -50.67 -17.21 -14.98
C ALA A 215 -51.70 -16.48 -14.09
N ILE A 216 -51.60 -15.15 -13.94
CA ILE A 216 -52.54 -14.35 -13.15
C ILE A 216 -53.77 -14.05 -14.03
N GLN A 217 -54.93 -14.56 -13.62
CA GLN A 217 -56.20 -14.43 -14.34
C GLN A 217 -57.36 -14.14 -13.35
N PRO A 218 -58.21 -13.11 -13.57
CA PRO A 218 -58.19 -12.17 -14.70
C PRO A 218 -56.96 -11.25 -14.68
N GLU A 219 -56.66 -10.66 -15.82
CA GLU A 219 -55.62 -9.63 -15.94
C GLU A 219 -55.97 -8.42 -15.06
N THR A 220 -54.98 -7.88 -14.35
CA THR A 220 -55.18 -6.75 -13.41
C THR A 220 -54.22 -5.61 -13.70
N ALA A 221 -54.68 -4.38 -13.44
CA ALA A 221 -53.85 -3.18 -13.59
C ALA A 221 -52.54 -3.27 -12.77
N ARG A 222 -52.59 -3.88 -11.59
CA ARG A 222 -51.42 -4.13 -10.72
C ARG A 222 -50.38 -5.06 -11.36
N ALA A 223 -50.82 -6.14 -12.03
CA ALA A 223 -49.91 -7.03 -12.73
C ALA A 223 -49.19 -6.32 -13.90
N TYR A 224 -49.92 -5.50 -14.65
CA TYR A 224 -49.34 -4.67 -15.72
C TYR A 224 -48.37 -3.61 -15.16
N ALA A 225 -48.74 -2.90 -14.09
CA ALA A 225 -47.84 -1.95 -13.43
C ALA A 225 -46.54 -2.62 -12.97
N ALA A 226 -46.62 -3.81 -12.37
CA ALA A 226 -45.44 -4.58 -11.93
C ALA A 226 -44.51 -4.99 -13.10
N ILE A 227 -45.06 -5.48 -14.22
CA ILE A 227 -44.23 -5.90 -15.37
C ILE A 227 -43.64 -4.69 -16.11
N ILE A 228 -44.40 -3.61 -16.29
CA ILE A 228 -43.95 -2.40 -16.99
C ILE A 228 -42.86 -1.68 -16.19
N THR A 229 -43.05 -1.46 -14.88
CA THR A 229 -42.02 -0.84 -14.03
C THR A 229 -40.74 -1.67 -13.94
N GLY A 230 -40.85 -3.00 -13.94
CA GLY A 230 -39.71 -3.91 -14.07
C GLY A 230 -38.96 -3.74 -15.39
N LEU A 231 -39.68 -3.78 -16.52
CA LEU A 231 -39.10 -3.58 -17.86
C LEU A 231 -38.39 -2.23 -17.97
N LEU A 232 -38.96 -1.16 -17.42
CA LEU A 232 -38.35 0.18 -17.39
C LEU A 232 -37.08 0.22 -16.51
N LYS A 233 -37.11 -0.36 -15.30
CA LYS A 233 -35.94 -0.43 -14.41
C LYS A 233 -34.74 -1.14 -15.06
N TYR A 234 -35.01 -2.12 -15.93
CA TYR A 234 -33.98 -2.92 -16.62
C TYR A 234 -33.88 -2.59 -18.13
N ASN A 235 -34.02 -1.31 -18.47
CA ASN A 235 -33.72 -0.68 -19.78
C ASN A 235 -34.46 -1.27 -20.99
N SER A 236 -35.66 -1.79 -20.80
CA SER A 236 -36.45 -2.50 -21.84
C SER A 236 -37.66 -1.69 -22.32
N HIS A 237 -37.45 -0.40 -22.59
CA HIS A 237 -38.48 0.61 -22.86
C HIS A 237 -39.48 0.24 -23.97
N SER A 238 -39.03 -0.30 -25.10
CA SER A 238 -39.93 -0.66 -26.21
C SER A 238 -40.96 -1.74 -25.82
N LYS A 239 -40.59 -2.68 -24.94
CA LYS A 239 -41.54 -3.68 -24.40
C LYS A 239 -42.44 -3.08 -23.33
N ALA A 240 -41.92 -2.14 -22.53
CA ALA A 240 -42.71 -1.40 -21.55
C ALA A 240 -43.85 -0.62 -22.23
N GLU A 241 -43.56 0.09 -23.33
CA GLU A 241 -44.57 0.77 -24.16
C GLU A 241 -45.59 -0.20 -24.78
N GLU A 242 -45.15 -1.35 -25.28
CA GLU A 242 -46.06 -2.37 -25.83
C GLU A 242 -47.02 -2.89 -24.75
N MET A 243 -46.52 -3.17 -23.54
CA MET A 243 -47.32 -3.63 -22.42
C MET A 243 -48.24 -2.52 -21.86
N PHE A 244 -47.80 -1.26 -21.86
CA PHE A 244 -48.63 -0.11 -21.50
C PHE A 244 -49.79 0.08 -22.49
N ARG A 245 -49.54 -0.09 -23.80
CA ARG A 245 -50.60 -0.07 -24.82
C ARG A 245 -51.61 -1.20 -24.63
N LYS A 246 -51.15 -2.43 -24.41
CA LYS A 246 -52.00 -3.61 -24.12
C LYS A 246 -52.87 -3.41 -22.88
N MET A 247 -52.32 -2.79 -21.83
CA MET A 247 -53.08 -2.45 -20.63
C MET A 247 -54.27 -1.51 -20.95
N LYS A 248 -54.06 -0.50 -21.80
CA LYS A 248 -55.11 0.41 -22.24
C LYS A 248 -56.11 -0.24 -23.20
N GLU A 249 -55.65 -1.13 -24.10
CA GLU A 249 -56.51 -1.95 -24.96
C GLU A 249 -57.43 -2.87 -24.13
N ALA A 250 -56.92 -3.40 -23.01
CA ALA A 250 -57.71 -4.15 -22.02
C ALA A 250 -58.64 -3.27 -21.14
N SER A 251 -58.72 -1.96 -21.41
CA SER A 251 -59.51 -0.97 -20.63
C SER A 251 -59.13 -0.89 -19.14
N LEU A 252 -57.88 -1.23 -18.79
CA LEU A 252 -57.35 -1.14 -17.43
C LEU A 252 -56.68 0.23 -17.22
N LYS A 253 -57.15 1.00 -16.22
CA LYS A 253 -56.56 2.30 -15.88
C LYS A 253 -55.19 2.15 -15.19
N PRO A 254 -54.14 2.87 -15.63
CA PRO A 254 -52.86 2.98 -14.91
C PRO A 254 -53.03 3.56 -13.50
N ASP A 255 -52.09 3.29 -12.59
CA ASP A 255 -51.94 4.08 -11.36
C ASP A 255 -50.97 5.24 -11.58
N ILE A 256 -50.99 6.23 -10.66
CA ILE A 256 -50.13 7.41 -10.69
C ILE A 256 -48.64 7.05 -10.79
N ASP A 257 -48.22 5.99 -10.10
CA ASP A 257 -46.82 5.55 -10.11
C ASP A 257 -46.40 4.88 -11.41
N LEU A 258 -47.31 4.20 -12.13
CA LEU A 258 -47.05 3.74 -13.49
C LEU A 258 -46.89 4.92 -14.45
N TYR A 259 -47.73 5.96 -14.35
CA TYR A 259 -47.53 7.21 -15.10
C TYR A 259 -46.19 7.87 -14.77
N ASN A 260 -45.83 7.97 -13.49
CA ASN A 260 -44.54 8.49 -13.04
C ASN A 260 -43.36 7.66 -13.59
N ALA A 261 -43.46 6.32 -13.62
CA ALA A 261 -42.41 5.48 -14.20
C ALA A 261 -42.25 5.69 -15.71
N MET A 262 -43.35 5.86 -16.46
CA MET A 262 -43.29 6.18 -17.90
C MET A 262 -42.68 7.57 -18.15
N LEU A 263 -42.97 8.56 -17.31
CA LEU A 263 -42.37 9.90 -17.37
C LEU A 263 -40.85 9.91 -17.06
N ASP A 264 -40.39 9.10 -16.09
CA ASP A 264 -38.96 8.94 -15.77
C ASP A 264 -38.19 8.27 -16.94
N ALA A 265 -38.86 7.38 -17.67
CA ALA A 265 -38.28 6.69 -18.83
C ALA A 265 -38.17 7.56 -20.08
N ALA A 266 -38.94 8.65 -20.19
CA ALA A 266 -39.09 9.42 -21.43
C ALA A 266 -37.77 10.01 -21.97
N TRP A 267 -36.80 10.35 -21.11
CA TRP A 267 -35.49 10.86 -21.58
C TRP A 267 -34.62 9.78 -22.25
N GLN A 268 -34.92 8.50 -22.04
CA GLN A 268 -34.17 7.35 -22.60
C GLN A 268 -34.67 6.93 -23.99
N LEU A 269 -35.79 7.51 -24.46
CA LEU A 269 -36.34 7.26 -25.80
C LEU A 269 -35.37 7.71 -26.89
N ARG A 270 -35.31 6.97 -28.01
CA ARG A 270 -34.41 7.24 -29.14
C ARG A 270 -34.96 8.30 -30.12
N THR A 271 -35.43 9.40 -29.56
CA THR A 271 -36.10 10.53 -30.22
C THR A 271 -35.41 11.85 -29.86
N ASP A 272 -35.79 12.95 -30.52
CA ASP A 272 -35.24 14.28 -30.21
C ASP A 272 -35.80 14.82 -28.88
N ASN A 273 -35.17 15.86 -28.31
CA ASN A 273 -35.62 16.40 -27.01
C ASN A 273 -36.99 17.10 -27.06
N LYS A 274 -37.49 17.50 -28.23
CA LYS A 274 -38.83 18.08 -28.37
C LYS A 274 -39.90 16.99 -28.42
N GLU A 275 -39.65 15.92 -29.17
CA GLU A 275 -40.48 14.71 -29.23
C GLU A 275 -40.58 14.05 -27.84
N ARG A 276 -39.45 13.94 -27.10
CA ARG A 276 -39.45 13.47 -25.71
C ARG A 276 -40.31 14.34 -24.79
N TRP A 277 -40.28 15.66 -24.95
CA TRP A 277 -41.12 16.57 -24.17
C TRP A 277 -42.60 16.49 -24.57
N GLN A 278 -42.90 16.42 -25.87
CA GLN A 278 -44.26 16.18 -26.37
C GLN A 278 -44.84 14.86 -25.85
N TYR A 279 -44.04 13.81 -25.75
CA TYR A 279 -44.44 12.55 -25.14
C TYR A 279 -44.75 12.68 -23.64
N CYS A 280 -43.96 13.48 -22.89
CA CYS A 280 -44.28 13.79 -21.49
C CYS A 280 -45.62 14.54 -21.37
N LEU A 281 -45.85 15.55 -22.22
CA LEU A 281 -47.12 16.28 -22.27
C LEU A 281 -48.29 15.37 -22.69
N GLN A 282 -48.08 14.42 -23.60
CA GLN A 282 -49.09 13.43 -23.97
C GLN A 282 -49.47 12.57 -22.75
N LEU A 283 -48.49 12.02 -22.03
CA LEU A 283 -48.75 11.23 -20.81
C LEU A 283 -49.50 12.02 -19.73
N LEU A 284 -49.21 13.32 -19.56
CA LEU A 284 -49.94 14.18 -18.61
C LEU A 284 -51.39 14.46 -19.07
N ASN A 285 -51.62 14.63 -20.37
CA ASN A 285 -52.99 14.71 -20.91
C ASN A 285 -53.74 13.39 -20.70
N GLU A 286 -53.12 12.26 -21.01
CA GLU A 286 -53.71 10.93 -20.77
C GLU A 286 -54.00 10.67 -19.28
N MET A 287 -53.14 11.13 -18.38
CA MET A 287 -53.33 11.05 -16.92
C MET A 287 -54.53 11.88 -16.44
N ARG A 288 -54.70 13.09 -16.98
CA ARG A 288 -55.90 13.92 -16.75
C ARG A 288 -57.16 13.26 -17.32
N ASP A 289 -57.09 12.70 -18.52
CA ASP A 289 -58.23 12.08 -19.19
C ASP A 289 -58.64 10.76 -18.51
N ASP A 290 -57.71 10.09 -17.81
CA ASP A 290 -57.98 8.98 -16.88
C ASP A 290 -58.54 9.41 -15.51
N ASP A 291 -58.71 10.71 -15.25
CA ASP A 291 -59.15 11.32 -13.98
C ASP A 291 -58.19 11.06 -12.80
N ILE A 292 -56.88 11.20 -13.05
CA ILE A 292 -55.81 11.04 -12.05
C ILE A 292 -55.10 12.38 -11.85
N GLN A 293 -55.10 12.90 -10.63
CA GLN A 293 -54.41 14.15 -10.29
C GLN A 293 -52.90 13.92 -10.13
N PRO A 294 -52.03 14.79 -10.68
CA PRO A 294 -50.59 14.71 -10.49
C PRO A 294 -50.20 15.06 -9.05
N ASP A 295 -49.18 14.37 -8.53
CA ASP A 295 -48.64 14.60 -7.19
C ASP A 295 -47.23 15.22 -7.23
N VAL A 296 -46.67 15.52 -6.06
CA VAL A 296 -45.29 16.02 -5.90
C VAL A 296 -44.27 15.11 -6.60
N GLN A 297 -44.48 13.79 -6.61
CA GLN A 297 -43.60 12.84 -7.28
C GLN A 297 -43.72 12.94 -8.81
N THR A 298 -44.91 13.21 -9.36
CA THR A 298 -45.11 13.49 -10.80
C THR A 298 -44.29 14.71 -11.24
N PHE A 299 -44.44 15.85 -10.55
CA PHE A 299 -43.69 17.07 -10.86
C PHE A 299 -42.17 16.88 -10.70
N ASN A 300 -41.73 16.24 -9.61
CA ASN A 300 -40.31 15.92 -9.41
C ASN A 300 -39.73 15.02 -10.50
N THR A 301 -40.52 14.05 -10.98
CA THR A 301 -40.09 13.14 -12.06
C THR A 301 -39.97 13.91 -13.38
N LEU A 302 -40.92 14.78 -13.70
CA LEU A 302 -40.89 15.61 -14.90
C LEU A 302 -39.68 16.56 -14.92
N LEU A 303 -39.36 17.20 -13.79
CA LEU A 303 -38.15 18.00 -13.62
C LEU A 303 -36.86 17.16 -13.74
N TRP A 304 -36.84 15.95 -13.20
CA TRP A 304 -35.71 15.03 -13.33
C TRP A 304 -35.47 14.58 -14.78
N THR A 305 -36.55 14.33 -15.53
CA THR A 305 -36.50 14.02 -16.96
C THR A 305 -35.98 15.23 -17.75
N LEU A 306 -36.48 16.45 -17.50
CA LEU A 306 -35.96 17.70 -18.10
C LEU A 306 -34.47 17.95 -17.83
N LYS A 307 -34.01 17.66 -16.60
CA LYS A 307 -32.59 17.71 -16.20
C LYS A 307 -31.76 16.67 -16.95
N SER A 308 -32.31 15.47 -17.16
CA SER A 308 -31.64 14.36 -17.84
C SER A 308 -31.54 14.55 -19.36
N MET A 309 -32.42 15.34 -19.98
CA MET A 309 -32.35 15.72 -21.41
C MET A 309 -31.17 16.66 -21.76
N ARG A 310 -30.51 17.28 -20.78
CA ARG A 310 -29.29 18.13 -20.90
C ARG A 310 -29.34 19.26 -21.95
N PHE A 311 -30.51 19.84 -22.24
CA PHE A 311 -30.65 20.89 -23.26
C PHE A 311 -30.78 22.29 -22.63
N TRP A 312 -29.63 22.93 -22.41
CA TRP A 312 -29.45 24.20 -21.69
C TRP A 312 -30.33 25.39 -22.12
N LYS A 313 -30.81 25.46 -23.37
CA LYS A 313 -31.74 26.52 -23.83
C LYS A 313 -33.22 26.17 -23.73
N PHE A 314 -33.56 24.92 -23.43
CA PHE A 314 -34.94 24.40 -23.46
C PHE A 314 -35.41 24.01 -22.05
N SER A 315 -34.56 23.33 -21.29
CA SER A 315 -34.90 22.85 -19.95
C SER A 315 -35.25 23.97 -18.95
N PRO A 316 -34.55 25.13 -18.87
CA PRO A 316 -34.87 26.17 -17.88
C PRO A 316 -36.29 26.75 -18.02
N LYS A 317 -36.73 27.04 -19.25
CA LYS A 317 -38.08 27.58 -19.51
C LYS A 317 -39.17 26.61 -19.03
N HIS A 318 -39.13 25.37 -19.50
CA HIS A 318 -40.14 24.37 -19.15
C HIS A 318 -40.05 23.95 -17.68
N ALA A 319 -38.85 23.94 -17.07
CA ALA A 319 -38.72 23.68 -15.64
C ALA A 319 -39.39 24.75 -14.78
N MET A 320 -39.37 26.01 -15.20
CA MET A 320 -40.09 27.09 -14.51
C MET A 320 -41.61 26.99 -14.73
N GLU A 321 -42.08 26.62 -15.93
CA GLU A 321 -43.50 26.35 -16.20
C GLU A 321 -44.03 25.22 -15.30
N VAL A 322 -43.30 24.10 -15.23
CA VAL A 322 -43.60 22.94 -14.36
C VAL A 322 -43.61 23.32 -12.87
N TYR A 323 -42.66 24.15 -12.43
CA TYR A 323 -42.59 24.61 -11.04
C TYR A 323 -43.73 25.59 -10.69
N GLN A 324 -44.13 26.46 -11.63
CA GLN A 324 -45.28 27.36 -11.43
C GLN A 324 -46.61 26.59 -11.40
N GLU A 325 -46.77 25.57 -12.24
CA GLU A 325 -47.95 24.69 -12.22
C GLU A 325 -48.04 23.90 -10.91
N MET A 326 -46.93 23.35 -10.43
CA MET A 326 -46.86 22.68 -9.12
C MET A 326 -47.34 23.60 -7.98
N LEU A 327 -46.89 24.85 -7.97
CA LEU A 327 -47.33 25.86 -6.99
C LEU A 327 -48.79 26.29 -7.18
N HIS A 328 -49.32 26.26 -8.40
CA HIS A 328 -50.73 26.58 -8.67
C HIS A 328 -51.70 25.48 -8.19
N LEU A 329 -51.21 24.25 -8.05
CA LEU A 329 -51.95 23.11 -7.48
C LEU A 329 -51.78 22.97 -5.95
N ASP A 330 -51.25 23.99 -5.28
CA ASP A 330 -50.94 24.01 -3.84
C ASP A 330 -50.03 22.84 -3.37
N LEU A 331 -49.20 22.29 -4.27
CA LEU A 331 -48.26 21.22 -3.95
C LEU A 331 -46.94 21.81 -3.42
N GLU A 332 -46.59 21.53 -2.16
CA GLU A 332 -45.34 22.04 -1.57
C GLU A 332 -44.08 21.43 -2.27
N PRO A 333 -43.15 22.27 -2.76
CA PRO A 333 -41.88 21.80 -3.31
C PRO A 333 -40.97 21.13 -2.28
N THR A 334 -40.31 20.05 -2.68
CA THR A 334 -39.38 19.27 -1.86
C THR A 334 -37.92 19.56 -2.20
N LEU A 335 -36.98 19.01 -1.41
CA LEU A 335 -35.54 19.15 -1.67
C LEU A 335 -35.15 18.56 -3.04
N ALA A 336 -35.74 17.43 -3.45
CA ALA A 336 -35.62 16.92 -4.82
C ALA A 336 -36.11 17.91 -5.90
N THR A 337 -37.22 18.63 -5.66
CA THR A 337 -37.71 19.68 -6.58
C THR A 337 -36.65 20.76 -6.78
N TYR A 338 -36.12 21.29 -5.68
CA TYR A 338 -35.13 22.36 -5.69
C TYR A 338 -33.77 21.89 -6.24
N LEU A 339 -33.35 20.65 -5.98
CA LEU A 339 -32.15 20.07 -6.59
C LEU A 339 -32.26 20.04 -8.12
N CYS A 340 -33.40 19.60 -8.66
CA CYS A 340 -33.60 19.58 -10.12
C CYS A 340 -33.52 20.99 -10.72
N LEU A 341 -34.11 21.99 -10.07
CA LEU A 341 -34.04 23.39 -10.52
C LEU A 341 -32.59 23.91 -10.49
N VAL A 342 -31.87 23.73 -9.37
CA VAL A 342 -30.45 24.09 -9.22
C VAL A 342 -29.58 23.45 -10.30
N GLU A 343 -29.79 22.16 -10.60
CA GLU A 343 -29.04 21.43 -11.63
C GLU A 343 -29.44 21.78 -13.08
N ILE A 344 -30.62 22.36 -13.31
CA ILE A 344 -31.05 22.84 -14.64
C ILE A 344 -30.54 24.27 -14.89
N PHE A 345 -30.59 25.13 -13.87
CA PHE A 345 -30.25 26.55 -13.97
C PHE A 345 -28.77 26.86 -13.69
N PHE A 346 -27.91 25.86 -13.43
CA PHE A 346 -26.53 26.04 -12.96
C PHE A 346 -25.62 26.97 -13.80
N ASN A 347 -25.91 27.14 -15.09
CA ASN A 347 -25.21 28.04 -16.03
C ASN A 347 -26.13 29.17 -16.56
N SER A 348 -27.30 29.40 -15.95
CA SER A 348 -28.20 30.50 -16.33
C SER A 348 -27.88 31.77 -15.56
N ARG A 349 -28.10 32.91 -16.20
CA ARG A 349 -28.06 34.24 -15.53
C ARG A 349 -29.14 34.38 -14.46
N ASP A 350 -30.20 33.58 -14.54
CA ASP A 350 -31.32 33.60 -13.59
C ASP A 350 -31.04 32.79 -12.31
N PHE A 351 -29.86 32.17 -12.16
CA PHE A 351 -29.54 31.31 -11.02
C PHE A 351 -29.56 32.05 -9.68
N GLU A 352 -29.05 33.29 -9.64
CA GLU A 352 -29.04 34.16 -8.46
C GLU A 352 -30.46 34.36 -7.91
N HIS A 353 -31.38 34.80 -8.77
CA HIS A 353 -32.78 35.01 -8.39
C HIS A 353 -33.50 33.69 -8.02
N LEU A 354 -33.15 32.57 -8.66
CA LEU A 354 -33.63 31.25 -8.26
C LEU A 354 -33.14 30.88 -6.85
N ALA A 355 -31.87 31.12 -6.53
CA ALA A 355 -31.31 30.84 -5.21
C ALA A 355 -32.00 31.66 -4.12
N GLU A 356 -32.21 32.96 -4.33
CA GLU A 356 -33.00 33.83 -3.43
C GLU A 356 -34.41 33.27 -3.18
N GLN A 357 -35.13 32.87 -4.24
CA GLN A 357 -36.48 32.31 -4.13
C GLN A 357 -36.52 30.99 -3.35
N ILE A 358 -35.47 30.17 -3.46
CA ILE A 358 -35.33 28.90 -2.72
C ILE A 358 -35.03 29.19 -1.25
N ILE A 359 -34.06 30.06 -0.96
CA ILE A 359 -33.69 30.47 0.40
C ILE A 359 -34.90 31.06 1.14
N SER A 360 -35.64 31.97 0.50
CA SER A 360 -36.83 32.61 1.06
C SER A 360 -37.93 31.59 1.45
N ARG A 361 -38.10 30.51 0.68
CA ARG A 361 -39.09 29.45 0.96
C ARG A 361 -38.64 28.42 2.00
N LEU A 362 -37.33 28.20 2.15
CA LEU A 362 -36.76 27.20 3.06
C LEU A 362 -36.36 27.75 4.44
N ARG A 363 -36.11 29.06 4.57
CA ARG A 363 -35.75 29.70 5.83
C ARG A 363 -36.82 29.45 6.91
N GLY A 364 -36.37 28.94 8.07
CA GLY A 364 -37.22 28.65 9.22
C GLY A 364 -38.10 27.39 9.10
N LYS A 365 -37.92 26.56 8.06
CA LYS A 365 -38.61 25.26 7.94
C LYS A 365 -37.75 24.13 8.49
N SER A 366 -38.38 23.21 9.21
CA SER A 366 -37.82 21.89 9.54
C SER A 366 -37.87 21.01 8.28
N LEU A 367 -36.74 20.42 7.91
CA LEU A 367 -36.53 19.67 6.67
C LEU A 367 -36.11 18.24 7.01
N LYS A 368 -36.44 17.32 6.10
CA LYS A 368 -36.10 15.91 6.22
C LYS A 368 -35.81 15.35 4.84
N ALA A 369 -34.67 14.68 4.69
CA ALA A 369 -34.40 13.87 3.51
C ALA A 369 -35.27 12.60 3.57
N GLU A 370 -36.12 12.41 2.57
CA GLU A 370 -36.93 11.20 2.40
C GLU A 370 -36.33 10.25 1.36
N ASN A 371 -35.52 10.79 0.45
CA ASN A 371 -34.88 10.04 -0.63
C ASN A 371 -33.43 10.53 -0.90
N LYS A 372 -32.65 9.73 -1.64
CA LYS A 372 -31.25 10.02 -1.95
C LYS A 372 -31.03 11.32 -2.77
N GLN A 373 -32.04 11.80 -3.50
CA GLN A 373 -31.93 13.07 -4.23
C GLN A 373 -31.99 14.26 -3.25
N ASP A 374 -32.83 14.19 -2.20
CA ASP A 374 -32.88 15.22 -1.15
C ASP A 374 -31.51 15.40 -0.47
N GLU A 375 -30.78 14.30 -0.24
CA GLU A 375 -29.44 14.30 0.38
C GLU A 375 -28.39 15.09 -0.43
N LEU A 376 -28.62 15.25 -1.73
CA LEU A 376 -27.72 15.95 -2.65
C LEU A 376 -28.06 17.45 -2.81
N PHE A 377 -29.20 17.92 -2.29
CA PHE A 377 -29.64 19.31 -2.46
C PHE A 377 -28.61 20.31 -1.89
N PHE A 378 -28.29 20.24 -0.60
CA PHE A 378 -27.39 21.19 0.06
C PHE A 378 -25.98 21.22 -0.58
N PRO A 379 -25.29 20.07 -0.81
CA PRO A 379 -24.01 20.06 -1.51
C PRO A 379 -24.08 20.70 -2.90
N LYS A 380 -25.17 20.49 -3.65
CA LYS A 380 -25.31 21.01 -5.00
C LYS A 380 -25.65 22.49 -5.06
N ILE A 381 -26.55 23.01 -4.24
CA ILE A 381 -26.81 24.45 -4.21
C ILE A 381 -25.54 25.22 -3.79
N MET A 382 -24.80 24.74 -2.78
CA MET A 382 -23.53 25.36 -2.37
C MET A 382 -22.46 25.29 -3.47
N GLN A 383 -22.32 24.15 -4.16
CA GLN A 383 -21.45 24.04 -5.34
C GLN A 383 -21.83 25.08 -6.42
N ARG A 384 -23.12 25.24 -6.75
CA ARG A 384 -23.55 26.16 -7.80
C ARG A 384 -23.40 27.63 -7.40
N CYS A 385 -23.58 27.97 -6.12
CA CYS A 385 -23.26 29.29 -5.58
C CYS A 385 -21.77 29.62 -5.73
N CYS A 386 -20.88 28.66 -5.43
CA CYS A 386 -19.42 28.82 -5.62
C CYS A 386 -19.01 28.93 -7.10
N GLU A 387 -19.68 28.21 -8.01
CA GLU A 387 -19.40 28.28 -9.45
C GLU A 387 -19.92 29.58 -10.09
N ASN A 388 -21.01 30.16 -9.58
CA ASN A 388 -21.61 31.41 -10.07
C ASN A 388 -21.18 32.65 -9.27
N ALA A 389 -20.09 32.56 -8.48
CA ALA A 389 -19.51 33.67 -7.69
C ALA A 389 -20.55 34.46 -6.86
N GLN A 390 -21.45 33.75 -6.19
CA GLN A 390 -22.46 34.33 -5.30
C GLN A 390 -21.81 34.93 -4.04
N SER A 391 -22.54 35.82 -3.34
CA SER A 391 -22.00 36.47 -2.14
C SER A 391 -21.92 35.52 -0.93
N VAL A 392 -21.07 35.87 0.04
CA VAL A 392 -20.89 35.09 1.28
C VAL A 392 -22.19 35.05 2.09
N GLU A 393 -22.97 36.13 2.09
CA GLU A 393 -24.28 36.21 2.75
C GLU A 393 -25.26 35.17 2.20
N THR A 394 -25.25 34.91 0.89
CA THR A 394 -26.08 33.86 0.27
C THR A 394 -25.69 32.47 0.79
N ALA A 395 -24.39 32.20 0.95
CA ALA A 395 -23.92 30.95 1.55
C ALA A 395 -24.28 30.82 3.04
N ASP A 396 -24.17 31.91 3.80
CA ASP A 396 -24.60 31.96 5.20
C ASP A 396 -26.10 31.73 5.37
N CYS A 397 -26.93 32.27 4.47
CA CYS A 397 -28.38 31.98 4.45
C CYS A 397 -28.66 30.49 4.19
N ILE A 398 -27.89 29.83 3.31
CA ILE A 398 -28.02 28.39 3.07
C ILE A 398 -27.53 27.58 4.29
N HIS A 399 -26.48 28.04 4.98
CA HIS A 399 -25.96 27.40 6.18
C HIS A 399 -26.88 27.58 7.41
N GLU A 400 -27.54 28.73 7.53
CA GLU A 400 -28.64 28.97 8.48
C GLU A 400 -29.76 27.94 8.29
N ILE A 401 -30.19 27.71 7.05
CA ILE A 401 -31.20 26.69 6.72
C ILE A 401 -30.72 25.28 7.07
N LEU A 402 -29.46 24.94 6.81
CA LEU A 402 -28.88 23.63 7.14
C LEU A 402 -28.74 23.40 8.65
N THR A 403 -28.46 24.45 9.42
CA THR A 403 -28.27 24.36 10.89
C THR A 403 -29.54 24.56 11.71
N PHE A 404 -30.67 24.88 11.05
CA PHE A 404 -31.97 24.99 11.71
C PHE A 404 -32.47 23.62 12.19
N GLU A 405 -32.85 23.55 13.48
CA GLU A 405 -33.30 22.34 14.18
C GLU A 405 -32.44 21.08 13.92
N ASN A 406 -32.92 20.17 13.06
CA ASN A 406 -32.27 18.89 12.74
C ASN A 406 -32.00 18.77 11.23
N ASN A 407 -31.99 19.89 10.50
CA ASN A 407 -31.82 19.92 9.04
C ASN A 407 -30.44 19.40 8.60
N ALA A 408 -29.43 19.41 9.48
CA ALA A 408 -28.12 18.82 9.25
C ALA A 408 -28.21 17.31 8.90
N ALA A 409 -29.23 16.60 9.40
CA ALA A 409 -29.48 15.20 9.06
C ALA A 409 -29.88 14.96 7.60
N CYS A 410 -30.15 16.03 6.82
CA CYS A 410 -30.33 15.92 5.38
C CYS A 410 -29.01 15.59 4.65
N ILE A 411 -27.84 15.92 5.21
CA ILE A 411 -26.54 15.52 4.63
C ILE A 411 -26.09 14.21 5.29
N VAL A 412 -26.38 13.08 4.64
CA VAL A 412 -26.19 11.74 5.25
C VAL A 412 -24.79 11.17 5.05
N SER A 413 -24.04 11.61 4.02
CA SER A 413 -22.72 11.04 3.68
C SER A 413 -21.58 12.03 3.91
N PHE A 414 -20.45 11.54 4.42
CA PHE A 414 -19.24 12.35 4.60
C PHE A 414 -18.74 12.92 3.27
N GLN A 415 -18.98 12.24 2.14
CA GLN A 415 -18.63 12.77 0.83
C GLN A 415 -19.50 13.98 0.44
N ALA A 416 -20.82 13.92 0.70
CA ALA A 416 -21.72 15.06 0.50
C ALA A 416 -21.37 16.23 1.45
N GLU A 417 -21.07 15.92 2.71
CA GLU A 417 -20.62 16.90 3.71
C GLU A 417 -19.32 17.59 3.29
N THR A 418 -18.31 16.83 2.87
CA THR A 418 -17.05 17.37 2.34
C THR A 418 -17.30 18.29 1.15
N VAL A 419 -18.12 17.89 0.17
CA VAL A 419 -18.44 18.74 -1.00
C VAL A 419 -19.16 20.03 -0.59
N TYR A 420 -20.06 19.97 0.40
CA TYR A 420 -20.73 21.17 0.91
C TYR A 420 -19.74 22.15 1.55
N TYR A 421 -18.97 21.71 2.55
CA TYR A 421 -18.05 22.60 3.27
C TYR A 421 -16.84 23.02 2.44
N GLU A 422 -16.37 22.20 1.49
CA GLU A 422 -15.35 22.59 0.51
C GLU A 422 -15.80 23.83 -0.28
N ASN A 423 -17.00 23.80 -0.86
CA ASN A 423 -17.50 24.91 -1.70
C ASN A 423 -17.91 26.12 -0.85
N TYR A 424 -18.42 25.92 0.37
CA TYR A 424 -18.67 27.01 1.32
C TYR A 424 -17.37 27.74 1.68
N LEU A 425 -16.34 27.02 2.14
CA LEU A 425 -15.05 27.63 2.50
C LEU A 425 -14.31 28.20 1.28
N THR A 426 -14.47 27.61 0.08
CA THR A 426 -13.90 28.18 -1.15
C THR A 426 -14.57 29.51 -1.52
N LEU A 427 -15.88 29.63 -1.30
CA LEU A 427 -16.60 30.90 -1.49
C LEU A 427 -16.11 31.96 -0.50
N VAL A 428 -15.97 31.60 0.78
CA VAL A 428 -15.43 32.49 1.82
C VAL A 428 -13.98 32.91 1.51
N ALA A 429 -13.14 32.01 0.99
CA ALA A 429 -11.77 32.36 0.59
C ALA A 429 -11.74 33.36 -0.58
N ARG A 430 -12.64 33.22 -1.56
CA ARG A 430 -12.68 34.07 -2.77
C ARG A 430 -13.37 35.42 -2.56
N HIS A 431 -14.30 35.52 -1.62
CA HIS A 431 -15.20 36.67 -1.47
C HIS A 431 -15.30 37.24 -0.04
N GLY A 432 -14.59 36.65 0.93
CA GLY A 432 -14.52 37.14 2.31
C GLY A 432 -13.65 38.40 2.48
N SER A 433 -13.76 39.05 3.65
CA SER A 433 -13.12 40.36 3.89
C SER A 433 -11.62 40.27 4.22
N SER A 434 -11.19 39.18 4.86
CA SER A 434 -9.81 38.99 5.32
C SER A 434 -9.47 37.51 5.60
N PHE A 435 -8.17 37.22 5.75
CA PHE A 435 -7.70 35.89 6.18
C PHE A 435 -8.13 35.53 7.60
N GLU A 436 -8.20 36.49 8.53
CA GLU A 436 -8.74 36.23 9.88
C GLU A 436 -10.21 35.83 9.85
N GLU A 437 -11.00 36.45 8.96
CA GLU A 437 -12.39 36.05 8.74
C GLU A 437 -12.46 34.65 8.13
N PHE A 438 -11.66 34.35 7.09
CA PHE A 438 -11.58 32.99 6.54
C PHE A 438 -11.25 31.96 7.63
N PHE A 439 -10.20 32.20 8.43
CA PHE A 439 -9.78 31.24 9.44
C PHE A 439 -10.80 31.06 10.57
N LYS A 440 -11.59 32.08 10.90
CA LYS A 440 -12.75 31.96 11.81
C LYS A 440 -13.82 31.00 11.29
N TYR A 441 -14.03 30.92 9.97
CA TYR A 441 -14.90 29.90 9.37
C TYR A 441 -14.20 28.53 9.27
N TYR A 442 -12.91 28.51 8.94
CA TYR A 442 -12.10 27.29 8.87
C TYR A 442 -12.09 26.54 10.22
N ASP A 443 -11.73 27.22 11.30
CA ASP A 443 -11.62 26.68 12.66
C ASP A 443 -12.97 26.23 13.23
N ARG A 444 -14.09 26.66 12.64
CA ARG A 444 -15.43 26.22 13.02
C ARG A 444 -15.78 24.84 12.44
N PHE A 445 -15.18 24.45 11.32
CA PHE A 445 -15.56 23.26 10.55
C PHE A 445 -14.44 22.21 10.38
N VAL A 446 -13.18 22.60 10.55
CA VAL A 446 -12.00 21.72 10.47
C VAL A 446 -11.51 21.39 11.88
N PRO A 447 -11.23 20.13 12.24
CA PRO A 447 -11.25 18.91 11.40
C PRO A 447 -12.62 18.20 11.36
N ARG A 448 -13.58 18.67 12.17
CA ARG A 448 -14.82 17.96 12.49
C ARG A 448 -15.65 17.60 11.25
N ASN A 449 -16.18 18.60 10.57
CA ASN A 449 -17.09 18.45 9.43
C ASN A 449 -16.29 18.32 8.13
N TYR A 450 -15.28 19.17 7.95
CA TYR A 450 -14.45 19.21 6.75
C TYR A 450 -13.02 18.70 7.02
N SER A 451 -12.50 17.90 6.09
CA SER A 451 -11.06 17.62 5.98
C SER A 451 -10.54 18.36 4.74
N PRO A 452 -9.72 19.41 4.91
CA PRO A 452 -9.06 20.16 3.84
C PRO A 452 -8.48 19.25 2.76
N ASN A 453 -8.68 19.65 1.51
CA ASN A 453 -8.15 18.97 0.34
C ASN A 453 -7.12 19.87 -0.39
N ALA A 454 -6.40 19.30 -1.36
CA ALA A 454 -5.40 20.04 -2.12
C ALA A 454 -5.97 21.29 -2.84
N ARG A 455 -7.25 21.26 -3.28
CA ARG A 455 -7.90 22.41 -3.91
C ARG A 455 -8.04 23.58 -2.94
N MET A 456 -8.50 23.33 -1.71
CA MET A 456 -8.60 24.36 -0.66
C MET A 456 -7.24 25.04 -0.43
N PHE A 457 -6.17 24.27 -0.32
CA PHE A 457 -4.84 24.83 -0.11
C PHE A 457 -4.33 25.65 -1.31
N ARG A 458 -4.59 25.24 -2.56
CA ARG A 458 -4.26 26.09 -3.74
C ARG A 458 -5.01 27.42 -3.74
N GLU A 459 -6.31 27.40 -3.44
CA GLU A 459 -7.11 28.64 -3.39
C GLU A 459 -6.56 29.60 -2.31
N LEU A 460 -6.09 29.07 -1.18
CA LEU A 460 -5.42 29.87 -0.15
C LEU A 460 -4.04 30.38 -0.57
N LEU A 461 -3.23 29.59 -1.27
CA LEU A 461 -1.93 30.03 -1.80
C LEU A 461 -2.11 31.13 -2.87
N HIS A 462 -3.06 30.97 -3.79
CA HIS A 462 -3.43 32.01 -4.76
C HIS A 462 -3.99 33.27 -4.08
N LEU A 463 -4.73 33.14 -2.98
CA LEU A 463 -5.19 34.28 -2.20
C LEU A 463 -4.02 35.01 -1.52
N VAL A 464 -3.04 34.29 -0.96
CA VAL A 464 -1.83 34.91 -0.40
C VAL A 464 -1.06 35.66 -1.50
N ASP A 465 -0.84 35.04 -2.65
CA ASP A 465 -0.11 35.63 -3.79
C ASP A 465 -0.79 36.92 -4.30
N SER A 466 -2.11 36.88 -4.51
CA SER A 466 -2.88 38.02 -5.01
C SER A 466 -3.09 39.17 -4.01
N THR A 467 -3.01 38.89 -2.70
CA THR A 467 -3.19 39.91 -1.63
C THR A 467 -1.88 40.38 -1.00
N GLY A 468 -0.79 39.63 -1.16
CA GLY A 468 0.50 39.88 -0.49
C GLY A 468 0.53 39.49 0.99
N SER A 469 -0.45 38.73 1.49
CA SER A 469 -0.61 38.38 2.92
C SER A 469 0.30 37.23 3.38
N TYR A 470 1.61 37.31 3.09
CA TYR A 470 2.62 36.25 3.31
C TYR A 470 2.78 35.80 4.77
N GLU A 471 2.33 36.61 5.74
CA GLU A 471 2.36 36.29 7.17
C GLU A 471 1.48 35.09 7.57
N HIS A 472 0.52 34.67 6.73
CA HIS A 472 -0.28 33.46 6.97
C HIS A 472 0.34 32.16 6.44
N LEU A 473 1.46 32.21 5.71
CA LEU A 473 2.07 31.01 5.10
C LEU A 473 2.53 29.97 6.12
N THR A 474 2.97 30.38 7.31
CA THR A 474 3.35 29.46 8.40
C THR A 474 2.16 28.65 8.90
N ARG A 475 0.98 29.28 9.00
CA ARG A 475 -0.27 28.59 9.33
C ARG A 475 -0.68 27.64 8.22
N ILE A 476 -0.71 28.11 6.96
CA ILE A 476 -1.08 27.28 5.80
C ILE A 476 -0.16 26.05 5.68
N TRP A 477 1.16 26.20 5.84
CA TRP A 477 2.11 25.08 5.88
C TRP A 477 1.79 24.11 7.03
N SER A 478 1.53 24.63 8.23
CA SER A 478 1.22 23.80 9.41
C SER A 478 -0.06 22.97 9.20
N GLU A 479 -1.10 23.55 8.60
CA GLU A 479 -2.33 22.84 8.22
C GLU A 479 -2.07 21.80 7.11
N MET A 480 -1.29 22.14 6.09
CA MET A 480 -0.89 21.19 5.04
C MET A 480 -0.11 20.01 5.62
N LEU A 481 0.75 20.24 6.62
CA LEU A 481 1.50 19.19 7.31
C LEU A 481 0.55 18.29 8.12
N LEU A 482 -0.36 18.88 8.91
CA LEU A 482 -1.37 18.16 9.70
C LEU A 482 -2.28 17.29 8.81
N HIS A 483 -2.67 17.81 7.66
CA HIS A 483 -3.55 17.13 6.70
C HIS A 483 -2.81 16.18 5.71
N GLY A 484 -1.49 16.02 5.85
CA GLY A 484 -0.69 15.05 5.08
C GLY A 484 -0.31 15.49 3.66
N TYR A 485 -0.46 16.77 3.34
CA TYR A 485 -0.10 17.37 2.05
C TYR A 485 1.38 17.76 1.93
N VAL A 486 2.12 17.74 3.04
CA VAL A 486 3.59 17.88 3.06
C VAL A 486 4.22 16.49 3.06
N THR A 487 4.04 15.76 1.95
CA THR A 487 4.53 14.40 1.73
C THR A 487 4.93 14.19 0.27
N ALA A 488 5.82 13.22 0.03
CA ALA A 488 6.37 12.76 -1.26
C ALA A 488 5.37 12.33 -2.36
N ARG A 489 4.08 12.51 -2.12
CA ARG A 489 2.98 12.07 -2.99
C ARG A 489 2.13 13.25 -3.47
N ASN A 490 2.41 14.46 -3.00
CA ASN A 490 1.66 15.69 -3.26
C ASN A 490 2.62 16.83 -3.64
N ASP A 491 3.70 16.49 -4.34
CA ASP A 491 4.84 17.37 -4.59
C ASP A 491 4.42 18.68 -5.29
N ASP A 492 3.43 18.66 -6.19
CA ASP A 492 2.86 19.85 -6.85
C ASP A 492 2.48 20.97 -5.86
N LEU A 493 1.72 20.64 -4.80
CA LEU A 493 1.18 21.65 -3.87
C LEU A 493 2.28 22.17 -2.92
N LEU A 494 3.23 21.31 -2.56
CA LEU A 494 4.40 21.70 -1.79
C LEU A 494 5.35 22.56 -2.65
N LEU A 495 5.48 22.27 -3.94
CA LEU A 495 6.22 23.05 -4.93
C LEU A 495 5.57 24.44 -5.13
N GLU A 496 4.24 24.52 -5.27
CA GLU A 496 3.50 25.79 -5.32
C GLU A 496 3.79 26.66 -4.08
N LEU A 497 3.71 26.09 -2.87
CA LEU A 497 4.01 26.79 -1.62
C LEU A 497 5.48 27.25 -1.56
N LEU A 498 6.43 26.36 -1.88
CA LEU A 498 7.85 26.67 -1.82
C LEU A 498 8.25 27.74 -2.85
N THR A 499 7.68 27.68 -4.06
CA THR A 499 7.87 28.70 -5.10
C THR A 499 7.41 30.06 -4.60
N LEU A 500 6.24 30.13 -3.96
CA LEU A 500 5.72 31.36 -3.34
C LEU A 500 6.67 31.88 -2.25
N VAL A 501 7.17 31.02 -1.36
CA VAL A 501 8.13 31.37 -0.29
C VAL A 501 9.49 31.84 -0.83
N THR A 502 9.94 31.34 -1.99
CA THR A 502 11.25 31.68 -2.60
C THR A 502 11.21 32.84 -3.61
N SER A 503 10.03 33.38 -3.90
CA SER A 503 9.86 34.54 -4.79
C SER A 503 10.37 35.86 -4.16
N ASP A 504 10.61 36.89 -4.97
CA ASP A 504 11.34 38.13 -4.60
C ASP A 504 10.68 39.02 -3.52
N PHE A 505 9.60 38.58 -2.87
CA PHE A 505 8.87 39.34 -1.83
C PHE A 505 9.54 39.34 -0.45
N ALA A 506 10.79 38.87 -0.35
CA ALA A 506 11.66 38.98 0.82
C ALA A 506 11.97 40.44 1.25
N ALA A 507 11.54 41.44 0.49
CA ALA A 507 11.55 42.86 0.89
C ALA A 507 10.28 43.31 1.65
N SER A 508 9.26 42.47 1.77
CA SER A 508 8.02 42.82 2.50
C SER A 508 8.19 42.64 4.02
N SER A 509 7.67 43.60 4.80
CA SER A 509 7.73 43.55 6.26
C SER A 509 6.87 42.44 6.88
N ALA A 510 5.96 41.84 6.11
CA ALA A 510 5.17 40.67 6.49
C ALA A 510 6.02 39.38 6.44
N PHE A 511 6.82 39.19 5.38
CA PHE A 511 7.67 38.01 5.22
C PHE A 511 8.73 37.87 6.31
N GLU A 512 9.40 38.97 6.70
CA GLU A 512 10.39 38.95 7.79
C GLU A 512 9.80 38.52 9.14
N ARG A 513 8.48 38.64 9.37
CA ARG A 513 7.84 38.17 10.62
C ARG A 513 7.70 36.65 10.67
N CYS A 514 7.50 35.99 9.53
CA CYS A 514 7.25 34.55 9.45
C CYS A 514 8.48 33.72 9.03
N LYS A 515 9.53 34.39 8.52
CA LYS A 515 10.79 33.83 8.03
C LYS A 515 11.45 32.77 8.93
N ALA A 516 11.52 32.99 10.24
CA ALA A 516 12.17 32.08 11.18
C ALA A 516 11.36 30.77 11.41
N ASP A 517 10.03 30.87 11.40
CA ASP A 517 9.17 29.69 11.52
C ASP A 517 9.11 28.90 10.21
N LEU A 518 9.11 29.59 9.06
CA LEU A 518 9.25 28.96 7.74
C LEU A 518 10.58 28.19 7.62
N ALA A 519 11.70 28.74 8.11
CA ALA A 519 13.00 28.06 8.20
C ALA A 519 12.93 26.73 8.94
N LYS A 520 12.23 26.74 10.08
CA LYS A 520 12.09 25.58 10.96
C LYS A 520 11.16 24.54 10.36
N LEU A 521 10.06 24.96 9.73
CA LEU A 521 9.13 24.10 9.01
C LEU A 521 9.78 23.47 7.77
N SER A 522 10.54 24.23 6.98
CA SER A 522 11.27 23.71 5.82
C SER A 522 12.34 22.70 6.24
N TRP A 523 13.10 22.99 7.29
CA TRP A 523 14.13 22.07 7.80
C TRP A 523 13.52 20.78 8.38
N ASN A 524 12.43 20.89 9.15
CA ASN A 524 11.73 19.71 9.68
C ASN A 524 11.12 18.85 8.57
N THR A 525 10.53 19.49 7.55
CA THR A 525 9.97 18.84 6.36
C THR A 525 11.06 18.11 5.57
N TYR A 526 12.18 18.79 5.29
CA TYR A 526 13.35 18.22 4.62
C TYR A 526 13.89 16.98 5.34
N ASN A 527 14.09 17.08 6.66
CA ASN A 527 14.53 15.92 7.46
C ASN A 527 13.47 14.80 7.48
N SER A 528 12.18 15.12 7.56
CA SER A 528 11.11 14.12 7.52
C SER A 528 11.11 13.34 6.20
N ILE A 529 11.33 14.03 5.08
CA ILE A 529 11.44 13.43 3.73
C ILE A 529 12.69 12.56 3.62
N LEU A 530 13.86 13.05 4.02
CA LEU A 530 15.10 12.25 4.02
C LEU A 530 14.97 10.96 4.85
N ASN A 531 14.26 11.02 5.99
CA ASN A 531 14.05 9.83 6.84
C ASN A 531 12.98 8.87 6.27
N SER A 532 12.07 9.31 5.39
CA SER A 532 10.96 8.47 4.90
C SER A 532 11.33 7.54 3.74
N ARG A 533 12.39 7.86 2.98
CA ARG A 533 12.80 7.17 1.73
C ARG A 533 11.72 7.10 0.65
N GLU A 534 10.71 7.96 0.71
CA GLU A 534 9.76 8.09 -0.40
C GLU A 534 10.42 8.90 -1.55
N LYS A 535 10.10 8.56 -2.80
CA LYS A 535 10.59 9.33 -3.96
C LYS A 535 9.93 10.70 -3.97
N VAL A 536 10.73 11.77 -3.95
CA VAL A 536 10.27 13.16 -3.99
C VAL A 536 10.87 13.87 -5.20
N ASP A 537 10.12 14.81 -5.77
CA ASP A 537 10.59 15.74 -6.77
C ASP A 537 11.86 16.49 -6.30
N ALA A 538 12.88 16.50 -7.15
CA ALA A 538 14.16 17.15 -6.87
C ALA A 538 14.01 18.67 -6.65
N ASN A 539 13.04 19.32 -7.29
CA ASN A 539 12.72 20.74 -7.11
C ASN A 539 12.21 21.01 -5.70
N VAL A 540 11.35 20.15 -5.15
CA VAL A 540 10.87 20.25 -3.76
C VAL A 540 12.05 20.16 -2.78
N MET A 541 12.96 19.20 -2.98
CA MET A 541 14.14 19.06 -2.12
C MET A 541 15.13 20.23 -2.26
N ALA A 542 15.34 20.73 -3.49
CA ALA A 542 16.17 21.90 -3.75
C ALA A 542 15.60 23.17 -3.12
N LEU A 543 14.28 23.42 -3.24
CA LEU A 543 13.64 24.60 -2.66
C LEU A 543 13.52 24.50 -1.13
N LEU A 544 13.23 23.33 -0.54
CA LEU A 544 13.31 23.15 0.91
C LEU A 544 14.70 23.49 1.46
N SER A 545 15.74 23.13 0.71
CA SER A 545 17.13 23.44 1.04
C SER A 545 17.41 24.94 0.91
N LEU A 546 16.93 25.56 -0.18
CA LEU A 546 17.09 26.99 -0.44
C LEU A 546 16.38 27.85 0.61
N VAL A 547 15.12 27.53 0.95
CA VAL A 547 14.36 28.20 2.02
C VAL A 547 15.09 28.07 3.36
N SER A 548 15.55 26.87 3.71
CA SER A 548 16.31 26.65 4.96
C SER A 548 17.62 27.44 4.97
N ALA A 549 18.34 27.48 3.85
CA ALA A 549 19.61 28.20 3.69
C ALA A 549 19.46 29.74 3.76
N GLN A 550 18.49 30.30 3.03
CA GLN A 550 18.22 31.74 2.99
C GLN A 550 17.77 32.32 4.34
N THR A 551 17.25 31.48 5.23
CA THR A 551 16.65 31.90 6.50
C THR A 551 17.50 31.54 7.73
N ALA A 552 18.38 30.53 7.65
CA ALA A 552 19.30 30.17 8.74
C ALA A 552 20.51 31.11 8.90
N GLY A 553 20.83 31.94 7.89
CA GLY A 553 21.81 33.02 8.00
C GLY A 553 23.29 32.60 8.08
N ASN A 554 23.63 31.34 7.84
CA ASN A 554 25.00 30.83 7.84
C ASN A 554 25.35 30.19 6.50
N GLU A 555 26.21 30.85 5.71
CA GLU A 555 26.55 30.45 4.34
C GLU A 555 27.25 29.08 4.26
N GLU A 556 28.01 28.68 5.28
CA GLU A 556 28.77 27.42 5.24
C GLU A 556 27.86 26.19 5.40
N GLU A 557 26.88 26.25 6.32
CA GLU A 557 25.89 25.18 6.46
C GLU A 557 24.87 25.18 5.31
N ALA A 558 24.54 26.35 4.75
CA ALA A 558 23.77 26.43 3.52
C ALA A 558 24.43 25.61 2.39
N TRP A 559 25.74 25.74 2.19
CA TRP A 559 26.46 24.94 1.19
C TRP A 559 26.47 23.44 1.50
N LYS A 560 26.68 23.03 2.75
CA LYS A 560 26.65 21.61 3.15
C LYS A 560 25.26 20.99 2.92
N VAL A 561 24.19 21.74 3.17
CA VAL A 561 22.81 21.30 2.89
C VAL A 561 22.56 21.23 1.38
N ILE A 562 22.92 22.26 0.61
CA ILE A 562 22.76 22.27 -0.86
C ILE A 562 23.50 21.08 -1.50
N ILE A 563 24.74 20.80 -1.08
CA ILE A 563 25.52 19.66 -1.57
C ILE A 563 24.81 18.33 -1.24
N ARG A 564 24.36 18.13 0.00
CA ARG A 564 23.62 16.91 0.40
C ARG A 564 22.32 16.72 -0.39
N SER A 565 21.61 17.81 -0.70
CA SER A 565 20.36 17.77 -1.48
C SER A 565 20.59 17.49 -2.96
N LEU A 566 21.69 17.99 -3.53
CA LEU A 566 22.12 17.62 -4.88
C LEU A 566 22.49 16.13 -4.93
N PHE A 567 23.17 15.59 -3.91
CA PHE A 567 23.42 14.15 -3.80
C PHE A 567 22.13 13.32 -3.70
N PHE A 568 21.12 13.76 -2.95
CA PHE A 568 19.84 13.06 -2.86
C PHE A 568 19.02 13.12 -4.16
N ALA A 569 19.05 14.25 -4.87
CA ALA A 569 18.38 14.41 -6.17
C ALA A 569 18.94 13.46 -7.25
N LEU A 570 20.21 13.06 -7.16
CA LEU A 570 20.84 12.08 -8.06
C LEU A 570 20.24 10.67 -7.92
N GLU A 571 19.64 10.31 -6.78
CA GLU A 571 19.28 8.92 -6.48
C GLU A 571 17.91 8.47 -7.04
N HIS A 572 17.03 9.36 -7.57
CA HIS A 572 15.60 9.05 -7.66
C HIS A 572 14.90 9.07 -9.05
N THR A 573 14.78 10.20 -9.77
CA THR A 573 13.98 10.23 -11.03
C THR A 573 14.21 11.42 -11.99
N VAL A 574 14.45 11.11 -13.27
CA VAL A 574 14.17 11.83 -14.56
C VAL A 574 14.33 13.36 -14.66
N VAL A 575 15.09 13.77 -15.69
CA VAL A 575 15.83 15.04 -15.78
C VAL A 575 15.12 16.19 -16.54
N GLN A 576 14.00 15.95 -17.24
CA GLN A 576 13.52 16.91 -18.26
C GLN A 576 12.82 18.18 -17.76
N VAL A 577 12.17 18.18 -16.58
CA VAL A 577 11.30 19.32 -16.15
C VAL A 577 12.09 20.44 -15.45
N VAL A 578 13.21 20.10 -14.79
CA VAL A 578 14.06 21.06 -14.05
C VAL A 578 14.63 22.16 -14.97
N GLY A 579 14.84 21.86 -16.26
CA GLY A 579 15.45 22.78 -17.21
C GLY A 579 14.61 24.02 -17.58
N GLU A 580 13.27 23.92 -17.55
CA GLU A 580 12.39 25.03 -17.94
C GLU A 580 12.16 26.01 -16.78
N GLU A 581 11.94 25.49 -15.56
CA GLU A 581 11.73 26.32 -14.35
C GLU A 581 13.02 27.00 -13.85
N VAL A 582 14.19 26.36 -13.97
CA VAL A 582 15.48 27.03 -13.71
C VAL A 582 15.72 28.17 -14.72
N GLY A 583 15.17 28.06 -15.93
CA GLY A 583 15.13 29.15 -16.91
C GLY A 583 14.34 30.38 -16.44
N LEU A 584 13.31 30.21 -15.61
CA LEU A 584 12.55 31.30 -14.99
C LEU A 584 13.28 31.88 -13.75
N ALA A 585 14.01 31.05 -13.01
CA ALA A 585 14.88 31.52 -11.93
C ALA A 585 16.07 32.37 -12.44
N LYS A 586 16.52 32.11 -13.68
CA LYS A 586 17.62 32.81 -14.36
C LYS A 586 17.37 34.31 -14.58
N GLU A 587 16.11 34.73 -14.72
CA GLU A 587 15.75 36.16 -14.79
C GLU A 587 15.69 36.84 -13.40
N ARG A 588 15.52 36.08 -12.32
CA ARG A 588 15.20 36.60 -10.98
C ARG A 588 16.40 36.73 -10.04
N VAL A 589 17.52 36.03 -10.30
CA VAL A 589 18.72 36.08 -9.42
C VAL A 589 20.01 36.40 -10.20
N GLN A 590 20.14 37.63 -10.71
CA GLN A 590 21.41 38.08 -11.30
C GLN A 590 22.45 38.46 -10.25
N GLY A 591 23.71 38.03 -10.45
CA GLY A 591 24.89 38.61 -9.82
C GLY A 591 25.53 37.86 -8.64
N LYS A 592 25.13 36.62 -8.34
CA LYS A 592 25.79 35.78 -7.30
C LYS A 592 26.55 34.59 -7.90
N PRO A 593 27.77 34.28 -7.41
CA PRO A 593 28.64 33.23 -7.98
C PRO A 593 28.11 31.80 -7.81
N SER A 594 26.99 31.60 -7.10
CA SER A 594 26.32 30.32 -6.94
C SER A 594 25.58 29.84 -8.19
N VAL A 595 25.16 30.74 -9.08
CA VAL A 595 24.30 30.40 -10.24
C VAL A 595 25.09 29.73 -11.37
N ASP A 596 26.27 30.25 -11.73
CA ASP A 596 27.11 29.68 -12.80
C ASP A 596 27.63 28.26 -12.48
N VAL A 597 27.79 27.95 -11.18
CA VAL A 597 28.17 26.62 -10.69
C VAL A 597 27.01 25.63 -10.83
N LEU A 598 25.79 26.08 -10.53
CA LEU A 598 24.56 25.31 -10.75
C LEU A 598 24.30 25.06 -12.24
N GLU A 599 24.48 26.05 -13.12
CA GLU A 599 24.34 25.85 -14.58
C GLU A 599 25.29 24.79 -15.12
N LYS A 600 26.57 24.81 -14.70
CA LYS A 600 27.54 23.79 -15.13
C LYS A 600 27.21 22.40 -14.60
N LEU A 601 26.85 22.26 -13.32
CA LEU A 601 26.43 20.97 -12.74
C LEU A 601 25.17 20.42 -13.42
N LEU A 602 24.13 21.23 -13.65
CA LEU A 602 22.93 20.80 -14.37
C LEU A 602 23.25 20.39 -15.82
N SER A 603 24.14 21.10 -16.51
CA SER A 603 24.60 20.71 -17.86
C SER A 603 25.39 19.39 -17.89
N LEU A 604 26.10 19.07 -16.79
CA LEU A 604 26.80 17.79 -16.59
C LEU A 604 25.81 16.63 -16.49
N LEU A 605 24.74 16.79 -15.72
CA LEU A 605 23.74 15.76 -15.41
C LEU A 605 22.78 15.40 -16.56
N ASN A 606 22.66 16.25 -17.59
CA ASN A 606 21.77 16.01 -18.73
C ASN A 606 22.26 14.95 -19.74
N SER A 607 23.33 14.18 -19.48
CA SER A 607 23.96 13.32 -20.50
C SER A 607 24.40 11.91 -20.10
N THR A 608 24.03 11.38 -18.93
CA THR A 608 24.42 10.01 -18.53
C THR A 608 23.30 9.19 -17.88
N ASP A 609 23.18 7.92 -18.30
CA ASP A 609 22.51 6.86 -17.54
C ASP A 609 23.34 6.54 -16.29
N ASN A 610 23.16 7.28 -15.19
CA ASN A 610 24.03 7.14 -14.02
C ASN A 610 23.67 5.94 -13.12
N PRO A 611 24.62 5.02 -12.84
CA PRO A 611 24.51 4.08 -11.73
C PRO A 611 24.80 4.79 -10.39
N VAL A 612 24.25 4.24 -9.30
CA VAL A 612 24.57 4.67 -7.94
C VAL A 612 26.05 4.42 -7.64
N LEU A 613 26.81 5.48 -7.36
CA LEU A 613 28.23 5.42 -7.01
C LEU A 613 28.41 5.09 -5.52
N PRO A 614 29.40 4.25 -5.15
CA PRO A 614 29.86 4.09 -3.77
C PRO A 614 30.19 5.40 -3.00
N GLU A 615 30.26 5.30 -1.67
CA GLU A 615 30.67 6.39 -0.78
C GLU A 615 31.94 5.97 -0.03
N LEU A 616 33.08 6.05 -0.73
CA LEU A 616 34.38 5.67 -0.22
C LEU A 616 34.86 6.61 0.90
N ASP A 617 35.77 6.14 1.74
CA ASP A 617 36.34 6.95 2.82
C ASP A 617 37.40 7.93 2.29
N PHE A 618 36.95 9.00 1.64
CA PHE A 618 37.85 10.03 1.09
C PHE A 618 38.59 10.83 2.17
N ASP A 619 38.03 10.97 3.37
CA ASP A 619 38.73 11.58 4.51
C ASP A 619 39.98 10.76 4.88
N ARG A 620 39.89 9.43 4.85
CA ARG A 620 41.03 8.53 5.03
C ARG A 620 41.95 8.49 3.81
N LEU A 621 41.38 8.33 2.61
CA LEU A 621 42.13 8.10 1.36
C LEU A 621 42.90 9.34 0.86
N LEU A 622 42.45 10.55 1.18
CA LEU A 622 43.05 11.80 0.71
C LEU A 622 43.86 12.54 1.80
N ASN A 623 43.88 12.05 3.04
CA ASN A 623 44.70 12.61 4.11
C ASN A 623 46.19 12.23 3.89
N PRO A 624 47.10 13.21 3.71
CA PRO A 624 48.52 12.94 3.49
C PRO A 624 49.22 12.15 4.62
N GLU A 625 48.70 12.18 5.84
CA GLU A 625 49.25 11.40 6.97
C GLU A 625 49.09 9.88 6.78
N ASN A 626 48.06 9.46 6.04
CA ASN A 626 47.74 8.05 5.81
C ASN A 626 48.53 7.42 4.65
N LEU A 627 49.09 8.22 3.74
CA LEU A 627 49.78 7.78 2.51
C LEU A 627 50.76 6.62 2.75
N THR A 628 51.64 6.75 3.73
CA THR A 628 52.67 5.75 4.03
C THR A 628 52.07 4.43 4.54
N SER A 629 51.04 4.51 5.37
CA SER A 629 50.34 3.33 5.91
C SER A 629 49.55 2.59 4.81
N ILE A 630 48.84 3.34 3.97
CA ILE A 630 48.07 2.78 2.85
C ILE A 630 49.01 2.12 1.83
N ARG A 631 50.14 2.76 1.49
CA ARG A 631 51.13 2.22 0.55
C ARG A 631 51.73 0.89 1.03
N GLU A 632 52.10 0.78 2.31
CA GLU A 632 52.64 -0.48 2.85
C GLU A 632 51.52 -1.53 2.99
N ASN A 633 50.28 -1.16 3.35
CA ASN A 633 49.13 -2.06 3.36
C ASN A 633 48.86 -2.69 1.98
N ILE A 634 48.84 -1.88 0.91
CA ILE A 634 48.69 -2.35 -0.48
C ILE A 634 49.80 -3.36 -0.83
N ARG A 635 51.04 -3.02 -0.46
CA ARG A 635 52.24 -3.83 -0.73
C ARG A 635 52.25 -5.16 0.01
N CYS A 636 51.99 -5.18 1.32
CA CYS A 636 51.92 -6.40 2.14
C CYS A 636 50.81 -7.35 1.71
N ARG A 637 49.75 -6.83 1.08
CA ARG A 637 48.63 -7.61 0.55
C ARG A 637 48.76 -7.97 -0.94
N LYS A 638 49.84 -7.56 -1.62
CA LYS A 638 50.04 -7.67 -3.09
C LYS A 638 48.82 -7.20 -3.91
N GLN A 639 48.22 -6.07 -3.52
CA GLN A 639 47.07 -5.47 -4.21
C GLN A 639 47.53 -4.49 -5.30
N VAL A 640 46.59 -4.06 -6.16
CA VAL A 640 46.92 -3.35 -7.43
C VAL A 640 46.67 -1.85 -7.43
N GLY A 641 45.93 -1.30 -6.48
CA GLY A 641 45.63 0.14 -6.44
C GLY A 641 46.85 0.99 -6.10
N ASP A 642 46.91 2.20 -6.63
CA ASP A 642 48.03 3.13 -6.47
C ASP A 642 47.57 4.41 -5.75
N ILE A 643 47.95 4.52 -4.47
CA ILE A 643 47.60 5.66 -3.63
C ILE A 643 48.33 6.96 -4.05
N ASP A 644 49.51 6.85 -4.67
CA ASP A 644 50.26 8.01 -5.17
C ASP A 644 49.61 8.55 -6.45
N GLN A 645 49.16 7.66 -7.34
CA GLN A 645 48.35 8.00 -8.51
C GLN A 645 47.00 8.61 -8.12
N LEU A 646 46.32 8.06 -7.10
CA LEU A 646 45.06 8.62 -6.59
C LEU A 646 45.22 10.07 -6.11
N HIS A 647 46.28 10.34 -5.33
CA HIS A 647 46.61 11.69 -4.88
C HIS A 647 47.04 12.61 -6.04
N HIS A 648 47.73 12.10 -7.05
CA HIS A 648 48.07 12.87 -8.27
C HIS A 648 46.81 13.30 -9.05
N LEU A 649 45.87 12.36 -9.25
CA LEU A 649 44.58 12.64 -9.89
C LEU A 649 43.76 13.64 -9.07
N TRP A 650 43.70 13.49 -7.74
CA TRP A 650 43.03 14.45 -6.85
C TRP A 650 43.62 15.86 -6.93
N ASN A 651 44.94 15.99 -6.87
CA ASN A 651 45.61 17.29 -6.98
C ASN A 651 45.42 17.93 -8.35
N SER A 652 45.32 17.12 -9.41
CA SER A 652 45.03 17.57 -10.77
C SER A 652 43.59 18.11 -10.88
N LEU A 653 42.61 17.35 -10.38
CA LEU A 653 41.20 17.77 -10.28
C LEU A 653 41.07 19.08 -9.48
N LYS A 654 41.69 19.14 -8.29
CA LYS A 654 41.67 20.31 -7.41
C LYS A 654 42.22 21.55 -8.10
N THR A 655 43.39 21.45 -8.76
CA THR A 655 44.00 22.56 -9.49
C THR A 655 43.06 23.11 -10.57
N VAL A 656 42.42 22.24 -11.37
CA VAL A 656 41.48 22.68 -12.41
C VAL A 656 40.24 23.37 -11.82
N ILE A 657 39.72 22.87 -10.70
CA ILE A 657 38.58 23.44 -9.99
C ILE A 657 38.92 24.82 -9.40
N GLU A 658 40.10 24.97 -8.79
CA GLU A 658 40.54 26.23 -8.15
C GLU A 658 40.96 27.31 -9.16
N GLU A 659 41.64 26.94 -10.26
CA GLU A 659 42.13 27.90 -11.26
C GLU A 659 41.05 28.46 -12.21
N LYS A 660 39.80 27.99 -12.11
CA LYS A 660 38.67 28.35 -13.00
C LYS A 660 39.02 28.23 -14.50
N ASN A 661 39.80 27.22 -14.87
CA ASN A 661 40.38 27.12 -16.22
C ASN A 661 39.27 27.02 -17.30
N GLN A 662 39.06 28.12 -18.04
CA GLN A 662 37.93 28.27 -18.97
C GLN A 662 38.03 27.41 -20.25
N THR A 663 39.16 26.73 -20.43
CA THR A 663 39.53 25.96 -21.63
C THR A 663 39.23 24.47 -21.55
N MET A 664 38.98 23.90 -20.37
CA MET A 664 38.73 22.46 -20.24
C MET A 664 37.26 22.12 -20.51
N THR A 665 37.03 21.09 -21.32
CA THR A 665 35.69 20.67 -21.74
C THR A 665 34.98 19.83 -20.67
N LYS A 666 33.67 19.69 -20.83
CA LYS A 666 32.82 18.91 -19.92
C LYS A 666 33.27 17.45 -19.84
N ASP A 667 33.60 16.85 -20.98
CA ASP A 667 33.89 15.43 -21.10
C ASP A 667 35.30 15.10 -20.55
N GLU A 668 36.26 16.02 -20.68
CA GLU A 668 37.57 15.91 -20.04
C GLU A 668 37.46 15.92 -18.50
N LEU A 669 36.62 16.80 -17.93
CA LEU A 669 36.42 16.85 -16.48
C LEU A 669 35.70 15.60 -15.95
N THR A 670 34.70 15.09 -16.67
CA THR A 670 34.04 13.82 -16.33
C THR A 670 35.05 12.67 -16.36
N SER A 671 35.86 12.57 -17.42
CA SER A 671 36.87 11.51 -17.53
C SER A 671 37.94 11.57 -16.43
N MET A 672 38.33 12.76 -15.97
CA MET A 672 39.23 12.89 -14.80
C MET A 672 38.58 12.42 -13.50
N TRP A 673 37.28 12.68 -13.30
CA TRP A 673 36.53 12.17 -12.14
C TRP A 673 36.36 10.66 -12.20
N ASP A 674 36.01 10.10 -13.37
CA ASP A 674 35.90 8.65 -13.57
C ASP A 674 37.24 7.96 -13.27
N GLN A 675 38.36 8.46 -13.81
CA GLN A 675 39.71 7.92 -13.54
C GLN A 675 40.09 8.00 -12.06
N PHE A 676 39.83 9.13 -11.39
CA PHE A 676 40.05 9.28 -9.95
C PHE A 676 39.23 8.25 -9.15
N TYR A 677 38.00 8.01 -9.57
CA TYR A 677 37.08 7.13 -8.88
C TYR A 677 37.37 5.65 -9.11
N GLU A 678 37.72 5.27 -10.34
CA GLU A 678 38.21 3.94 -10.70
C GLU A 678 39.46 3.58 -9.89
N GLU A 679 40.44 4.49 -9.78
CA GLU A 679 41.64 4.28 -8.96
C GLU A 679 41.29 4.15 -7.46
N ALA A 680 40.38 4.98 -6.94
CA ALA A 680 39.93 4.90 -5.55
C ALA A 680 39.28 3.54 -5.22
N LEU A 681 38.56 2.94 -6.17
CA LEU A 681 37.94 1.63 -5.99
C LEU A 681 38.95 0.48 -5.89
N LEU A 682 40.14 0.61 -6.49
CA LEU A 682 41.22 -0.39 -6.45
C LEU A 682 41.94 -0.46 -5.09
N ILE A 683 41.81 0.57 -4.26
CA ILE A 683 42.42 0.60 -2.92
C ILE A 683 41.72 -0.44 -2.02
N PRO A 684 42.47 -1.41 -1.45
CA PRO A 684 41.92 -2.46 -0.61
C PRO A 684 41.48 -1.92 0.76
N ASN A 685 40.80 -2.77 1.52
CA ASN A 685 40.58 -2.58 2.94
C ASN A 685 41.92 -2.53 3.70
N ASP A 686 41.87 -2.00 4.92
CA ASP A 686 42.98 -2.07 5.86
C ASP A 686 43.24 -3.50 6.33
N THR A 687 44.35 -3.71 7.04
CA THR A 687 44.77 -5.01 7.56
C THR A 687 44.76 -4.98 9.08
N HIS A 688 44.18 -6.01 9.70
CA HIS A 688 44.21 -6.16 11.15
C HIS A 688 45.65 -6.35 11.65
N PRO A 689 46.13 -5.61 12.69
CA PRO A 689 47.54 -5.64 13.11
C PRO A 689 48.10 -7.02 13.53
N GLU A 690 47.24 -7.96 13.91
CA GLU A 690 47.64 -9.34 14.26
C GLU A 690 47.76 -10.30 13.05
N ALA A 691 47.33 -9.89 11.85
CA ALA A 691 47.39 -10.75 10.66
C ALA A 691 48.86 -11.08 10.29
N PRO A 692 49.24 -12.36 10.10
CA PRO A 692 50.61 -12.72 9.75
C PRO A 692 51.03 -12.10 8.41
N VAL A 693 52.24 -11.55 8.32
CA VAL A 693 52.72 -10.88 7.10
C VAL A 693 53.42 -11.88 6.18
N GLY A 694 52.88 -12.11 4.98
CA GLY A 694 53.45 -12.99 3.96
C GLY A 694 52.42 -13.76 3.15
N ASP A 695 52.89 -14.81 2.47
CA ASP A 695 52.07 -15.76 1.70
C ASP A 695 51.43 -16.85 2.59
N GLU A 696 50.57 -17.70 2.01
CA GLU A 696 49.86 -18.80 2.67
C GLU A 696 50.77 -19.68 3.59
N SER A 697 52.07 -19.80 3.32
CA SER A 697 52.98 -20.63 4.13
C SER A 697 53.22 -20.13 5.55
N VAL A 698 52.94 -18.84 5.84
CA VAL A 698 53.01 -18.28 7.20
C VAL A 698 51.64 -18.21 7.91
N ALA A 699 50.61 -18.84 7.35
CA ALA A 699 49.31 -18.99 8.00
C ALA A 699 49.45 -19.69 9.37
N LYS A 700 48.81 -19.14 10.40
CA LYS A 700 49.01 -19.55 11.79
C LYS A 700 47.87 -20.44 12.27
N ILE A 701 48.17 -21.70 12.63
CA ILE A 701 47.17 -22.56 13.29
C ILE A 701 46.86 -21.98 14.68
N ILE A 702 45.61 -21.54 14.88
CA ILE A 702 45.12 -20.98 16.14
C ILE A 702 44.26 -21.96 16.95
N HIS A 703 43.74 -23.02 16.31
CA HIS A 703 42.97 -24.07 16.97
C HIS A 703 43.04 -25.39 16.18
N THR A 704 42.96 -26.52 16.88
CA THR A 704 42.82 -27.86 16.29
C THR A 704 41.70 -28.60 17.03
N ASN A 705 40.72 -29.12 16.29
CA ASN A 705 39.63 -29.92 16.85
C ASN A 705 39.83 -31.41 16.55
N GLY A 706 39.60 -32.26 17.56
CA GLY A 706 39.71 -33.73 17.43
C GLY A 706 41.13 -34.23 17.10
N SER A 707 41.21 -35.45 16.57
CA SER A 707 42.46 -36.11 16.19
C SER A 707 42.33 -36.81 14.85
N LYS A 708 43.43 -36.92 14.08
CA LYS A 708 43.46 -37.68 12.82
C LYS A 708 42.90 -39.10 13.03
N PRO A 709 41.92 -39.55 12.22
CA PRO A 709 41.40 -40.92 12.31
C PRO A 709 42.49 -41.92 11.94
N THR A 710 42.56 -43.02 12.69
CA THR A 710 43.48 -44.14 12.45
C THR A 710 42.75 -45.25 11.69
N PHE A 711 43.44 -45.87 10.72
CA PHE A 711 42.87 -46.93 9.89
C PHE A 711 43.79 -48.15 9.85
N THR A 712 43.22 -49.34 10.04
CA THR A 712 43.91 -50.64 9.85
C THR A 712 44.00 -51.07 8.37
N PHE A 713 43.80 -50.13 7.45
CA PHE A 713 43.78 -50.30 6.01
C PHE A 713 44.15 -48.97 5.34
N LYS A 714 44.55 -49.00 4.06
CA LYS A 714 44.84 -47.75 3.32
C LYS A 714 43.54 -46.98 3.07
N PRO A 715 43.39 -45.73 3.54
CA PRO A 715 42.22 -44.91 3.24
C PRO A 715 42.11 -44.64 1.73
N LEU A 716 40.88 -44.61 1.24
CA LEU A 716 40.51 -44.27 -0.12
C LEU A 716 40.12 -42.79 -0.22
N PHE A 717 40.13 -42.24 -1.44
CA PHE A 717 39.50 -40.94 -1.70
C PHE A 717 37.98 -41.03 -1.51
N GLY A 718 37.35 -39.96 -1.02
CA GLY A 718 35.91 -39.92 -0.78
C GLY A 718 35.09 -40.19 -2.05
N GLU A 719 35.58 -39.71 -3.19
CA GLU A 719 34.97 -39.93 -4.50
C GLU A 719 35.04 -41.40 -4.95
N ASP A 720 36.17 -42.09 -4.75
CA ASP A 720 36.33 -43.52 -5.09
C ASP A 720 35.34 -44.40 -4.31
N ILE A 721 35.02 -44.00 -3.08
CA ILE A 721 33.99 -44.63 -2.26
C ILE A 721 32.61 -44.40 -2.90
N ALA A 722 32.23 -43.15 -3.17
CA ALA A 722 30.91 -42.82 -3.71
C ALA A 722 30.66 -43.37 -5.13
N VAL A 723 31.67 -43.35 -6.01
CA VAL A 723 31.61 -43.94 -7.36
C VAL A 723 31.41 -45.46 -7.27
N LYS A 724 32.07 -46.14 -6.32
CA LYS A 724 31.92 -47.61 -6.15
C LYS A 724 30.49 -48.02 -5.78
N PHE A 725 29.77 -47.18 -5.05
CA PHE A 725 28.35 -47.40 -4.71
C PHE A 725 27.38 -46.88 -5.78
N LYS A 726 27.87 -46.28 -6.88
CA LYS A 726 27.05 -45.64 -7.93
C LYS A 726 26.10 -44.58 -7.35
N ILE A 727 26.65 -43.69 -6.51
CA ILE A 727 25.91 -42.54 -5.97
C ILE A 727 26.59 -41.19 -6.26
N LEU A 728 27.70 -41.23 -6.99
CA LEU A 728 28.43 -40.09 -7.54
C LEU A 728 28.82 -40.42 -8.99
N TRP A 729 28.56 -39.49 -9.91
CA TRP A 729 29.08 -39.51 -11.28
C TRP A 729 29.90 -38.25 -11.50
N GLN A 730 31.12 -38.41 -12.02
CA GLN A 730 32.04 -37.32 -12.36
C GLN A 730 32.55 -37.41 -13.81
N ASP A 731 32.47 -38.58 -14.44
CA ASP A 731 32.75 -38.80 -15.87
C ASP A 731 31.62 -38.29 -16.78
N VAL A 732 31.09 -37.09 -16.48
CA VAL A 732 29.96 -36.45 -17.16
C VAL A 732 30.38 -35.26 -18.03
N GLY A 733 31.69 -35.14 -18.30
CA GLY A 733 32.26 -34.11 -19.16
C GLY A 733 31.63 -34.04 -20.55
N PHE A 734 31.22 -35.18 -21.10
CA PHE A 734 30.59 -35.28 -22.42
C PHE A 734 29.18 -34.66 -22.51
N CYS A 735 28.50 -34.44 -21.38
CA CYS A 735 27.14 -33.87 -21.36
C CYS A 735 27.04 -32.54 -20.58
N CYS A 736 27.90 -32.31 -19.59
CA CYS A 736 27.82 -31.15 -18.70
C CYS A 736 29.12 -30.33 -18.59
N GLY A 737 30.18 -30.70 -19.33
CA GLY A 737 31.50 -30.07 -19.22
C GLY A 737 32.36 -30.63 -18.08
N GLU A 738 33.65 -30.34 -18.10
CA GLU A 738 34.59 -30.80 -17.07
C GLU A 738 34.20 -30.31 -15.66
N LYS A 739 34.62 -31.03 -14.62
CA LYS A 739 34.33 -30.73 -13.19
C LYS A 739 32.84 -30.68 -12.80
N ALA A 740 31.91 -30.98 -13.70
CA ALA A 740 30.51 -31.24 -13.38
C ALA A 740 30.35 -32.59 -12.65
N TYR A 741 29.27 -32.76 -11.89
CA TYR A 741 28.97 -34.00 -11.17
C TYR A 741 27.47 -34.20 -10.93
N PHE A 742 27.08 -35.43 -10.63
CA PHE A 742 25.75 -35.76 -10.11
C PHE A 742 25.87 -36.50 -8.78
N LEU A 743 25.19 -36.02 -7.75
CA LEU A 743 24.92 -36.78 -6.53
C LEU A 743 23.60 -37.53 -6.70
N TYR A 744 23.51 -38.74 -6.16
CA TYR A 744 22.31 -39.57 -6.26
C TYR A 744 22.00 -40.26 -4.94
N ASN A 745 20.71 -40.51 -4.70
CA ASN A 745 20.21 -41.32 -3.60
C ASN A 745 20.89 -40.94 -2.25
N GLN A 746 21.64 -41.85 -1.63
CA GLN A 746 22.20 -41.66 -0.28
C GLN A 746 23.13 -40.45 -0.17
N LEU A 747 23.89 -40.10 -1.22
CA LEU A 747 24.81 -38.96 -1.17
C LEU A 747 24.08 -37.62 -1.39
N ALA A 748 23.09 -37.60 -2.30
CA ALA A 748 22.22 -36.43 -2.47
C ALA A 748 21.39 -36.14 -1.21
N ILE A 749 20.91 -37.18 -0.51
CA ILE A 749 20.13 -37.00 0.71
C ILE A 749 21.05 -36.63 1.90
N LEU A 750 22.31 -37.08 1.92
CA LEU A 750 23.29 -36.57 2.88
C LEU A 750 23.59 -35.07 2.66
N GLU A 751 23.66 -34.61 1.40
CA GLU A 751 23.74 -33.17 1.10
C GLU A 751 22.55 -32.40 1.68
N LEU A 752 21.31 -32.84 1.41
CA LEU A 752 20.09 -32.23 1.94
C LEU A 752 20.03 -32.27 3.49
N ALA A 753 20.51 -33.34 4.11
CA ALA A 753 20.58 -33.46 5.57
C ALA A 753 21.57 -32.47 6.18
N LEU A 754 22.73 -32.25 5.54
CA LEU A 754 23.70 -31.24 5.95
C LEU A 754 23.16 -29.82 5.80
N ILE A 755 22.40 -29.53 4.74
CA ILE A 755 21.67 -28.25 4.60
C ILE A 755 20.77 -28.06 5.82
N GLN A 756 19.88 -29.01 6.12
CA GLN A 756 18.89 -28.82 7.17
C GLN A 756 19.53 -28.75 8.57
N PHE A 757 20.58 -29.53 8.83
CA PHE A 757 21.42 -29.40 10.02
C PHE A 757 21.96 -27.98 10.21
N CYS A 758 22.58 -27.40 9.17
CA CYS A 758 23.10 -26.03 9.24
C CYS A 758 21.98 -25.01 9.48
N ARG A 759 20.85 -25.12 8.74
CA ARG A 759 19.68 -24.23 8.91
C ARG A 759 19.15 -24.23 10.35
N ASP A 760 19.04 -25.40 10.96
CA ASP A 760 18.53 -25.55 12.34
C ASP A 760 19.47 -24.91 13.37
N ARG A 761 20.78 -25.12 13.24
CA ARG A 761 21.78 -24.52 14.14
C ARG A 761 21.81 -22.99 13.99
N LEU A 762 21.86 -22.49 12.76
CA LEU A 762 21.90 -21.05 12.48
C LEU A 762 20.65 -20.32 13.01
N ARG A 763 19.46 -20.88 12.80
CA ARG A 763 18.21 -20.34 13.38
C ARG A 763 18.22 -20.37 14.91
N SER A 764 18.75 -21.42 15.50
CA SER A 764 18.86 -21.55 16.97
C SER A 764 19.86 -20.55 17.56
N SER A 765 20.88 -20.15 16.80
CA SER A 765 21.83 -19.06 17.11
C SER A 765 21.33 -17.67 16.72
N GLY A 766 20.06 -17.52 16.30
CA GLY A 766 19.44 -16.23 16.01
C GLY A 766 19.75 -15.64 14.63
N PHE A 767 20.24 -16.43 13.67
CA PHE A 767 20.36 -15.99 12.28
C PHE A 767 19.01 -16.10 11.54
N GLU A 768 18.63 -15.03 10.83
CA GLU A 768 17.45 -14.95 9.96
C GLU A 768 17.76 -15.56 8.58
N GLU A 769 16.86 -16.39 8.04
CA GLU A 769 17.07 -17.01 6.72
C GLU A 769 16.63 -16.09 5.57
N VAL A 770 17.50 -15.92 4.57
CA VAL A 770 17.20 -15.16 3.35
C VAL A 770 17.48 -16.03 2.13
N VAL A 771 16.50 -16.17 1.24
CA VAL A 771 16.71 -16.77 -0.09
C VAL A 771 17.13 -15.66 -1.04
N VAL A 772 18.27 -15.83 -1.71
CA VAL A 772 18.88 -14.82 -2.59
C VAL A 772 18.92 -15.28 -4.06
N PRO A 773 18.88 -14.37 -5.04
CA PRO A 773 19.10 -14.72 -6.45
C PRO A 773 20.55 -15.17 -6.71
N ASP A 774 20.72 -16.21 -7.52
CA ASP A 774 22.05 -16.62 -7.99
C ASP A 774 22.56 -15.78 -9.19
N VAL A 775 21.66 -15.11 -9.93
CA VAL A 775 21.99 -14.16 -11.01
C VAL A 775 21.92 -12.75 -10.46
N ILE A 776 23.06 -12.04 -10.47
CA ILE A 776 23.22 -10.73 -9.82
C ILE A 776 23.90 -9.71 -10.76
N PRO A 777 23.74 -8.39 -10.52
CA PRO A 777 24.50 -7.37 -11.25
C PRO A 777 26.00 -7.51 -11.01
N LYS A 778 26.82 -7.37 -12.06
CA LYS A 778 28.29 -7.45 -12.00
C LYS A 778 28.88 -6.48 -10.97
N ARG A 779 28.33 -5.27 -10.87
CA ARG A 779 28.68 -4.26 -9.86
C ARG A 779 28.58 -4.76 -8.40
N ILE A 780 27.69 -5.70 -8.08
CA ILE A 780 27.60 -6.26 -6.71
C ILE A 780 28.83 -7.11 -6.39
N VAL A 781 29.32 -7.88 -7.38
CA VAL A 781 30.53 -8.71 -7.24
C VAL A 781 31.76 -7.82 -7.02
N GLU A 782 31.86 -6.73 -7.77
CA GLU A 782 32.90 -5.72 -7.64
C GLU A 782 32.81 -4.99 -6.28
N ASN A 783 31.60 -4.61 -5.85
CA ASN A 783 31.33 -4.00 -4.55
C ASN A 783 31.68 -4.91 -3.36
N CYS A 784 31.56 -6.24 -3.50
CA CYS A 784 32.00 -7.21 -2.50
C CYS A 784 33.53 -7.35 -2.43
N GLY A 785 34.27 -6.81 -3.40
CA GLY A 785 35.73 -6.84 -3.50
C GLY A 785 36.31 -7.85 -4.51
N LEU A 786 35.47 -8.52 -5.31
CA LEU A 786 35.92 -9.50 -6.31
C LEU A 786 36.04 -8.86 -7.70
N MET A 787 37.14 -8.15 -7.93
CA MET A 787 37.48 -7.55 -9.23
C MET A 787 38.22 -8.53 -10.13
N ASN A 788 37.90 -8.57 -11.43
CA ASN A 788 38.59 -9.42 -12.39
C ASN A 788 39.94 -8.79 -12.81
N ARG A 789 41.05 -9.36 -12.33
CA ARG A 789 42.42 -8.78 -12.45
C ARG A 789 43.27 -9.38 -13.56
N THR A 790 42.74 -10.34 -14.32
CA THR A 790 43.48 -11.04 -15.39
C THR A 790 42.54 -11.32 -16.55
N ASP A 791 43.11 -11.64 -17.72
CA ASP A 791 42.36 -12.09 -18.91
C ASP A 791 41.50 -13.35 -18.69
N LYS A 792 41.67 -14.04 -17.56
CA LYS A 792 40.89 -15.21 -17.19
C LYS A 792 39.75 -14.82 -16.26
N GLU A 793 38.51 -14.95 -16.74
CA GLU A 793 37.30 -14.65 -15.96
C GLU A 793 37.25 -15.44 -14.64
N ILE A 794 37.05 -14.73 -13.53
CA ILE A 794 36.84 -15.31 -12.19
C ILE A 794 35.37 -15.46 -11.79
N VAL A 795 34.44 -15.01 -12.63
CA VAL A 795 32.98 -15.18 -12.50
C VAL A 795 32.36 -15.50 -13.86
N TYR A 796 31.20 -16.16 -13.88
CA TYR A 796 30.52 -16.52 -15.14
C TYR A 796 29.61 -15.37 -15.61
N SER A 797 29.91 -14.79 -16.78
CA SER A 797 29.14 -13.72 -17.42
C SER A 797 27.90 -14.26 -18.15
N ILE A 798 26.75 -13.57 -18.09
CA ILE A 798 25.54 -13.98 -18.81
C ILE A 798 25.56 -13.48 -20.26
N ARG A 799 25.53 -14.40 -21.24
CA ARG A 799 25.54 -14.06 -22.67
C ARG A 799 24.33 -13.18 -23.04
N GLY A 800 24.61 -12.01 -23.62
CA GLY A 800 23.59 -11.02 -24.01
C GLY A 800 23.18 -10.06 -22.89
N LEU A 801 23.69 -10.24 -21.67
CA LEU A 801 23.43 -9.38 -20.51
C LEU A 801 24.77 -9.02 -19.83
N PRO A 802 25.60 -8.13 -20.44
CA PRO A 802 26.98 -7.89 -20.01
C PRO A 802 27.13 -7.38 -18.57
N ASN A 803 26.07 -6.78 -18.01
CA ASN A 803 26.04 -6.25 -16.65
C ASN A 803 25.56 -7.28 -15.61
N TRP A 804 25.36 -8.56 -15.99
CA TRP A 804 24.82 -9.61 -15.13
C TRP A 804 25.72 -10.86 -15.12
N THR A 805 25.84 -11.48 -13.96
CA THR A 805 26.76 -12.60 -13.71
C THR A 805 26.16 -13.62 -12.72
N LEU A 806 26.66 -14.85 -12.74
CA LEU A 806 26.33 -15.86 -11.72
C LEU A 806 27.21 -15.66 -10.48
N SER A 807 26.57 -15.71 -9.31
CA SER A 807 27.24 -15.52 -8.04
C SER A 807 28.17 -16.69 -7.66
N GLY A 808 29.36 -16.36 -7.17
CA GLY A 808 30.30 -17.32 -6.59
C GLY A 808 30.05 -17.65 -5.10
N THR A 809 29.07 -16.99 -4.47
CA THR A 809 28.71 -17.15 -3.05
C THR A 809 27.39 -16.44 -2.70
N ALA A 810 26.59 -17.00 -1.79
CA ALA A 810 25.38 -16.33 -1.30
C ALA A 810 25.67 -14.98 -0.61
N GLU A 811 26.92 -14.74 -0.17
CA GLU A 811 27.40 -13.44 0.33
C GLU A 811 27.04 -12.29 -0.62
N MET A 812 27.26 -12.45 -1.93
CA MET A 812 26.96 -11.40 -2.91
C MET A 812 25.46 -11.17 -3.07
N GLY A 813 24.64 -12.21 -2.92
CA GLY A 813 23.19 -12.08 -2.87
C GLY A 813 22.69 -11.40 -1.59
N LEU A 814 23.36 -11.65 -0.45
CA LEU A 814 23.09 -10.99 0.83
C LEU A 814 23.58 -9.53 0.84
N ALA A 815 24.71 -9.24 0.20
CA ALA A 815 25.21 -7.89 -0.08
C ALA A 815 24.21 -7.10 -0.95
N SER A 816 23.70 -7.70 -2.03
CA SER A 816 22.61 -7.12 -2.83
C SER A 816 21.31 -6.95 -2.03
N PHE A 817 21.01 -7.85 -1.09
CA PHE A 817 19.85 -7.72 -0.22
C PHE A 817 19.95 -6.51 0.72
N ILE A 818 21.13 -6.20 1.28
CA ILE A 818 21.36 -5.07 2.20
C ILE A 818 21.71 -3.74 1.51
N GLU A 819 21.84 -3.72 0.19
CA GLU A 819 22.13 -2.51 -0.58
C GLU A 819 21.12 -1.39 -0.33
N ASN A 820 21.63 -0.15 -0.20
CA ASN A 820 20.87 1.07 0.09
C ASN A 820 19.97 0.99 1.34
N ARG A 821 20.26 0.07 2.28
CA ARG A 821 19.52 -0.03 3.54
C ARG A 821 20.16 0.79 4.64
N ILE A 822 19.30 1.54 5.35
CA ILE A 822 19.60 2.08 6.68
C ILE A 822 18.91 1.19 7.73
N PHE A 823 19.67 0.72 8.71
CA PHE A 823 19.16 -0.01 9.89
C PHE A 823 19.12 0.89 11.13
N ASN A 824 18.46 0.46 12.20
CA ASN A 824 18.57 1.10 13.51
C ASN A 824 19.68 0.43 14.35
N VAL A 825 20.44 1.19 15.15
CA VAL A 825 21.45 0.61 16.07
C VAL A 825 20.85 -0.45 17.02
N ASN A 826 19.59 -0.30 17.42
CA ASN A 826 18.89 -1.25 18.29
C ASN A 826 18.57 -2.61 17.62
N GLU A 827 18.73 -2.71 16.29
CA GLU A 827 18.56 -3.95 15.53
C GLU A 827 19.88 -4.71 15.32
N MET A 828 21.01 -4.15 15.75
CA MET A 828 22.35 -4.69 15.50
C MET A 828 22.84 -5.59 16.65
N PRO A 829 23.61 -6.66 16.35
CA PRO A 829 23.98 -7.13 15.00
C PRO A 829 22.81 -7.84 14.28
N LYS A 830 22.60 -7.49 13.01
CA LYS A 830 21.68 -8.20 12.10
C LYS A 830 22.37 -9.41 11.50
N LYS A 831 21.88 -10.60 11.82
CA LYS A 831 22.48 -11.89 11.44
C LYS A 831 21.62 -12.57 10.37
N PHE A 832 22.17 -12.79 9.19
CA PHE A 832 21.51 -13.44 8.06
C PHE A 832 22.23 -14.72 7.66
N PHE A 833 21.49 -15.69 7.14
CA PHE A 833 22.09 -16.82 6.45
C PHE A 833 21.32 -17.18 5.18
N SER A 834 22.00 -17.83 4.24
CA SER A 834 21.40 -18.24 2.96
C SER A 834 21.96 -19.56 2.47
N VAL A 835 21.14 -20.31 1.72
CA VAL A 835 21.54 -21.54 1.01
C VAL A 835 21.40 -21.25 -0.48
N SER A 836 22.51 -21.26 -1.22
CA SER A 836 22.49 -20.92 -2.65
C SER A 836 23.28 -21.92 -3.51
N ARG A 837 23.20 -21.75 -4.83
CA ARG A 837 24.20 -22.29 -5.74
C ARG A 837 25.38 -21.32 -5.83
N CYS A 838 26.57 -21.88 -5.94
CA CYS A 838 27.81 -21.11 -6.06
C CYS A 838 28.48 -21.51 -7.38
N PHE A 839 28.69 -20.55 -8.28
CA PHE A 839 29.23 -20.78 -9.62
C PHE A 839 30.63 -20.17 -9.74
N ARG A 840 31.63 -20.97 -10.12
CA ARG A 840 33.04 -20.54 -10.18
C ARG A 840 33.78 -21.10 -11.40
N PRO A 841 34.44 -20.27 -12.23
CA PRO A 841 35.26 -20.76 -13.36
C PRO A 841 36.48 -21.59 -12.96
N GLU A 842 36.90 -21.58 -11.68
CA GLU A 842 37.92 -22.46 -11.08
C GLU A 842 39.19 -22.63 -11.93
N VAL A 843 39.81 -21.48 -12.22
CA VAL A 843 40.94 -21.29 -13.15
C VAL A 843 42.27 -21.89 -12.65
N ALA A 844 42.38 -22.18 -11.35
CA ALA A 844 43.61 -22.67 -10.73
C ALA A 844 43.85 -24.19 -10.94
N THR A 845 45.12 -24.57 -11.11
CA THR A 845 45.59 -25.95 -11.27
C THR A 845 46.43 -26.39 -10.07
N GLY A 846 46.25 -27.62 -9.56
CA GLY A 846 46.99 -28.08 -8.38
C GLY A 846 46.59 -29.47 -7.88
N LYS A 847 47.27 -29.96 -6.83
CA LYS A 847 47.04 -31.32 -6.28
C LYS A 847 45.59 -31.54 -5.80
N LEU A 848 44.95 -30.47 -5.31
CA LEU A 848 43.54 -30.42 -4.86
C LEU A 848 42.54 -30.03 -5.97
N SER A 849 42.93 -30.02 -7.26
CA SER A 849 42.03 -29.63 -8.37
C SER A 849 41.23 -30.80 -8.98
N LYS A 850 41.08 -31.92 -8.27
CA LYS A 850 40.40 -33.14 -8.74
C LYS A 850 39.25 -33.56 -7.83
N GLY A 851 38.22 -34.13 -8.45
CA GLY A 851 37.04 -34.64 -7.76
C GLY A 851 36.08 -33.52 -7.31
N LEU A 852 35.34 -33.75 -6.24
CA LEU A 852 34.33 -32.80 -5.72
C LEU A 852 34.97 -31.59 -5.02
N TYR A 853 36.28 -31.60 -4.79
CA TYR A 853 36.97 -30.57 -3.99
C TYR A 853 36.96 -29.18 -4.66
N ARG A 854 37.08 -29.15 -5.99
CA ARG A 854 37.11 -27.93 -6.81
C ARG A 854 36.29 -28.14 -8.08
N VAL A 855 35.07 -27.62 -8.06
CA VAL A 855 33.99 -27.86 -9.04
C VAL A 855 33.38 -26.52 -9.48
N HIS A 856 32.78 -26.48 -10.68
CA HIS A 856 32.21 -25.25 -11.22
C HIS A 856 30.91 -24.80 -10.55
N GLU A 857 30.17 -25.73 -9.95
CA GLU A 857 28.88 -25.50 -9.29
C GLU A 857 28.84 -26.31 -7.99
N PHE A 858 28.43 -25.70 -6.87
CA PHE A 858 28.25 -26.43 -5.61
C PHE A 858 27.25 -25.75 -4.66
N THR A 859 26.80 -26.47 -3.63
CA THR A 859 26.01 -25.88 -2.53
C THR A 859 26.88 -25.28 -1.46
N LYS A 860 26.51 -24.08 -1.02
CA LYS A 860 27.04 -23.46 0.19
C LYS A 860 25.91 -22.95 1.09
N VAL A 861 26.07 -23.14 2.38
CA VAL A 861 25.32 -22.39 3.40
C VAL A 861 26.24 -21.27 3.89
N GLU A 862 25.80 -20.02 3.73
CA GLU A 862 26.57 -18.81 4.04
C GLU A 862 25.94 -18.06 5.21
N MET A 863 26.79 -17.53 6.10
CA MET A 863 26.44 -16.56 7.13
C MET A 863 26.90 -15.16 6.72
N PHE A 864 26.12 -14.15 7.07
CA PHE A 864 26.43 -12.75 6.85
C PHE A 864 25.88 -11.92 8.03
N ILE A 865 26.73 -11.13 8.67
CA ILE A 865 26.36 -10.25 9.76
C ILE A 865 26.60 -8.80 9.34
N CYS A 866 25.57 -7.95 9.46
CA CYS A 866 25.73 -6.51 9.56
C CYS A 866 25.80 -6.14 11.04
N THR A 867 26.73 -5.26 11.42
CA THR A 867 26.83 -4.77 12.79
C THR A 867 27.13 -3.28 12.84
N ALA A 868 26.83 -2.66 13.98
CA ALA A 868 27.21 -1.29 14.28
C ALA A 868 28.75 -1.18 14.46
N ASN A 869 29.23 0.05 14.63
CA ASN A 869 30.63 0.36 14.95
C ASN A 869 30.64 1.57 15.90
N GLU A 870 30.04 1.41 17.09
CA GLU A 870 29.94 2.48 18.10
C GLU A 870 31.17 2.47 19.02
N THR A 871 31.79 1.30 19.24
CA THR A 871 32.93 1.08 20.15
C THR A 871 34.22 0.64 19.45
N GLY A 872 34.15 0.23 18.18
CA GLY A 872 35.30 -0.29 17.42
C GLY A 872 35.52 -1.81 17.54
N LEU A 873 34.70 -2.51 18.33
CA LEU A 873 34.90 -3.93 18.68
C LEU A 873 33.84 -4.86 18.08
N GLU A 874 32.69 -4.34 17.68
CA GLU A 874 31.49 -5.10 17.33
C GLU A 874 31.69 -6.01 16.11
N SER A 875 32.44 -5.55 15.10
CA SER A 875 32.77 -6.35 13.92
C SER A 875 33.73 -7.50 14.23
N ASN A 876 34.70 -7.29 15.13
CA ASN A 876 35.57 -8.35 15.62
C ASN A 876 34.79 -9.37 16.47
N THR A 877 33.87 -8.91 17.33
CA THR A 877 32.95 -9.80 18.07
C THR A 877 32.08 -10.64 17.13
N SER A 878 31.53 -10.02 16.07
CA SER A 878 30.71 -10.73 15.07
C SER A 878 31.52 -11.73 14.23
N HIS A 879 32.80 -11.43 13.97
CA HIS A 879 33.73 -12.33 13.28
C HIS A 879 34.09 -13.56 14.11
N LEU A 880 34.33 -13.37 15.41
CA LEU A 880 34.53 -14.47 16.35
C LEU A 880 33.25 -15.30 16.54
N GLU A 881 32.08 -14.69 16.54
CA GLU A 881 30.80 -15.42 16.58
C GLU A 881 30.62 -16.34 15.36
N ILE A 882 30.88 -15.85 14.15
CA ILE A 882 30.88 -16.67 12.93
C ILE A 882 31.89 -17.82 13.05
N LEU A 883 33.10 -17.56 13.54
CA LEU A 883 34.14 -18.58 13.69
C LEU A 883 33.74 -19.67 14.70
N GLU A 884 33.20 -19.30 15.87
CA GLU A 884 32.71 -20.27 16.84
C GLU A 884 31.52 -21.08 16.30
N MET A 885 30.63 -20.47 15.50
CA MET A 885 29.55 -21.21 14.85
C MET A 885 30.09 -22.25 13.86
N GLN A 886 31.09 -21.89 13.04
CA GLN A 886 31.78 -22.83 12.13
C GLN A 886 32.45 -23.97 12.90
N LYS A 887 33.21 -23.64 13.96
CA LYS A 887 33.84 -24.64 14.83
C LYS A 887 32.79 -25.59 15.40
N SER A 888 31.66 -25.09 15.91
CA SER A 888 30.58 -25.93 16.44
C SER A 888 30.01 -26.87 15.38
N LEU A 889 29.67 -26.37 14.19
CA LEU A 889 29.12 -27.17 13.10
C LEU A 889 30.04 -28.35 12.73
N PHE A 890 31.33 -28.10 12.53
CA PHE A 890 32.27 -29.16 12.16
C PHE A 890 32.64 -30.08 13.34
N SER A 891 32.58 -29.58 14.58
CA SER A 891 32.80 -30.39 15.79
C SER A 891 31.63 -31.34 16.06
N GLU A 892 30.38 -30.88 15.90
CA GLU A 892 29.19 -31.72 15.97
C GLU A 892 29.21 -32.82 14.90
N LEU A 893 29.70 -32.51 13.69
CA LEU A 893 29.94 -33.50 12.64
C LEU A 893 31.08 -34.47 12.96
N ASN A 894 31.82 -34.28 14.06
CA ASN A 894 33.01 -35.04 14.48
C ASN A 894 34.19 -34.99 13.48
N LEU A 895 34.32 -33.90 12.71
CA LEU A 895 35.45 -33.73 11.80
C LEU A 895 36.70 -33.30 12.57
N HIS A 896 37.84 -33.90 12.22
CA HIS A 896 39.15 -33.37 12.56
C HIS A 896 39.53 -32.23 11.61
N PHE A 897 39.81 -31.05 12.18
CA PHE A 897 40.13 -29.83 11.43
C PHE A 897 41.08 -28.91 12.21
N ASN A 898 41.75 -28.02 11.48
CA ASN A 898 42.49 -26.87 12.01
C ASN A 898 41.74 -25.57 11.69
N VAL A 899 41.89 -24.57 12.55
CA VAL A 899 41.57 -23.17 12.24
C VAL A 899 42.88 -22.42 12.04
N LEU A 900 42.98 -21.72 10.91
CA LEU A 900 44.15 -20.94 10.52
C LEU A 900 43.77 -19.44 10.50
N GLU A 901 44.65 -18.62 11.05
CA GLU A 901 44.64 -17.18 10.80
C GLU A 901 45.42 -16.89 9.52
N MET A 902 44.72 -16.28 8.56
CA MET A 902 45.24 -16.13 7.19
C MET A 902 46.13 -14.89 7.06
N PRO A 903 47.23 -15.00 6.30
CA PRO A 903 48.23 -13.95 6.19
C PRO A 903 47.83 -12.87 5.19
N THR A 904 48.57 -11.76 5.18
CA THR A 904 48.21 -10.51 4.47
C THR A 904 47.95 -10.69 2.98
N GLU A 905 48.67 -11.58 2.30
CA GLU A 905 48.46 -11.83 0.87
C GLU A 905 47.16 -12.61 0.55
N GLU A 906 46.65 -13.36 1.53
CA GLU A 906 45.44 -14.20 1.42
C GLU A 906 44.15 -13.51 1.90
N LEU A 907 44.23 -12.21 2.26
CA LEU A 907 43.07 -11.40 2.68
C LEU A 907 42.24 -10.84 1.51
N GLY A 908 42.75 -10.92 0.27
CA GLY A 908 42.09 -10.32 -0.89
C GLY A 908 41.92 -8.79 -0.79
N ALA A 909 40.89 -8.23 -1.42
CA ALA A 909 40.62 -6.79 -1.37
C ALA A 909 39.82 -6.35 -0.14
N SER A 910 38.81 -7.13 0.28
CA SER A 910 37.78 -6.69 1.22
C SER A 910 38.00 -7.10 2.67
N ALA A 911 38.75 -8.18 2.97
CA ALA A 911 38.87 -8.66 4.35
C ALA A 911 39.90 -7.84 5.16
N PHE A 912 39.47 -7.29 6.29
CA PHE A 912 40.33 -6.72 7.33
C PHE A 912 41.06 -7.81 8.12
N ARG A 913 40.36 -8.92 8.42
CA ARG A 913 40.90 -10.14 9.04
C ARG A 913 40.17 -11.36 8.49
N LYS A 914 40.87 -12.49 8.29
CA LYS A 914 40.31 -13.73 7.74
C LYS A 914 40.78 -14.96 8.53
N PHE A 915 39.85 -15.87 8.81
CA PHE A 915 40.12 -17.18 9.39
C PHE A 915 39.60 -18.27 8.45
N ASP A 916 40.41 -19.28 8.18
CA ASP A 916 40.01 -20.44 7.39
C ASP A 916 39.97 -21.69 8.27
N ILE A 917 39.07 -22.61 7.94
CA ILE A 917 38.99 -23.93 8.58
C ILE A 917 39.35 -24.99 7.56
N GLU A 918 40.42 -25.72 7.85
CA GLU A 918 40.88 -26.82 7.02
C GLU A 918 40.58 -28.18 7.64
N SER A 919 39.91 -29.05 6.90
CA SER A 919 39.65 -30.42 7.33
C SER A 919 40.79 -31.36 6.94
N TRP A 920 41.02 -32.41 7.72
CA TRP A 920 41.95 -33.48 7.33
C TRP A 920 41.31 -34.42 6.30
N PHE A 921 42.05 -34.75 5.23
CA PHE A 921 41.61 -35.67 4.18
C PHE A 921 42.51 -36.92 4.16
N PRO A 922 42.17 -38.00 4.89
CA PRO A 922 43.01 -39.20 5.02
C PRO A 922 43.42 -39.88 3.71
N GLY A 923 42.57 -39.88 2.68
CA GLY A 923 42.90 -40.45 1.37
C GLY A 923 43.91 -39.59 0.61
N ARG A 924 43.78 -38.26 0.75
CA ARG A 924 44.64 -37.25 0.09
C ARG A 924 45.95 -36.96 0.84
N ASP A 925 46.02 -37.33 2.12
CA ASP A 925 47.13 -37.11 3.05
C ASP A 925 47.51 -35.62 3.19
N CYS A 926 46.50 -34.76 3.28
CA CYS A 926 46.67 -33.32 3.49
C CYS A 926 45.49 -32.72 4.25
N TYR A 927 45.68 -31.49 4.75
CA TYR A 927 44.58 -30.62 5.11
C TYR A 927 43.99 -29.94 3.85
N GLY A 928 42.83 -29.32 3.99
CA GLY A 928 42.25 -28.48 2.96
C GLY A 928 41.03 -27.68 3.43
N GLU A 929 40.97 -26.40 3.04
CA GLU A 929 39.87 -25.46 3.33
C GLU A 929 38.48 -26.09 3.08
N ILE A 930 37.64 -26.15 4.10
CA ILE A 930 36.20 -26.46 4.01
C ILE A 930 35.31 -25.25 4.30
N SER A 931 35.88 -24.18 4.85
CA SER A 931 35.19 -22.98 5.29
C SER A 931 36.17 -21.83 5.49
N SER A 932 35.68 -20.60 5.35
CA SER A 932 36.40 -19.34 5.58
C SER A 932 35.45 -18.31 6.21
N ALA A 933 35.99 -17.35 6.96
CA ALA A 933 35.26 -16.27 7.63
C ALA A 933 36.05 -14.96 7.56
N SER A 934 35.41 -13.87 7.13
CA SER A 934 36.06 -12.58 6.91
C SER A 934 35.33 -11.45 7.63
N ASN A 935 36.06 -10.64 8.40
CA ASN A 935 35.60 -9.30 8.79
C ASN A 935 35.94 -8.34 7.65
N CYS A 936 34.95 -7.67 7.07
CA CYS A 936 35.14 -6.74 5.94
C CYS A 936 35.00 -5.27 6.35
N THR A 937 34.87 -4.97 7.65
CA THR A 937 34.59 -3.63 8.18
C THR A 937 33.56 -2.89 7.32
N ASP A 938 33.78 -1.64 6.97
CA ASP A 938 32.91 -0.84 6.12
C ASP A 938 33.26 -0.91 4.61
N TYR A 939 34.21 -1.75 4.20
CA TYR A 939 34.66 -1.83 2.80
C TYR A 939 33.51 -2.12 1.82
N GLN A 940 32.66 -3.10 2.18
CA GLN A 940 31.51 -3.51 1.37
C GLN A 940 30.33 -2.56 1.57
N SER A 941 30.06 -2.12 2.79
CA SER A 941 28.91 -1.26 3.09
C SER A 941 29.03 0.14 2.50
N ARG A 942 30.24 0.69 2.39
CA ARG A 942 30.52 1.91 1.60
C ARG A 942 30.28 1.73 0.11
N ARG A 943 30.50 0.52 -0.40
CA ARG A 943 30.25 0.14 -1.81
C ARG A 943 28.79 -0.21 -2.09
N LEU A 944 28.01 -0.56 -1.06
CA LEU A 944 26.59 -0.92 -1.13
C LEU A 944 25.66 0.13 -0.51
N LEU A 945 26.20 1.28 -0.10
CA LEU A 945 25.55 2.35 0.68
C LEU A 945 24.72 1.85 1.89
N THR A 946 25.19 0.79 2.56
CA THR A 946 24.51 0.21 3.72
C THR A 946 24.91 0.94 5.02
N LYS A 947 23.96 1.61 5.65
CA LYS A 947 24.18 2.45 6.84
C LYS A 947 23.36 1.97 8.04
N TYR A 948 23.64 2.52 9.21
CA TYR A 948 22.77 2.45 10.38
C TYR A 948 22.65 3.83 11.03
N LYS A 949 21.53 4.07 11.71
CA LYS A 949 21.33 5.23 12.56
C LYS A 949 21.89 4.94 13.95
N SER A 950 22.96 5.62 14.32
CA SER A 950 23.63 5.48 15.62
C SER A 950 22.83 6.09 16.77
N SER A 951 23.29 5.84 18.00
CA SER A 951 22.61 6.27 19.24
C SER A 951 22.46 7.79 19.39
N ASP A 952 23.38 8.55 18.78
CA ASP A 952 23.39 10.02 18.66
C ASP A 952 22.49 10.55 17.52
N GLY A 953 21.87 9.67 16.73
CA GLY A 953 21.02 10.01 15.59
C GLY A 953 21.74 10.21 14.26
N ASN A 954 23.07 10.11 14.21
CA ASN A 954 23.86 10.21 12.99
C ASN A 954 23.70 8.96 12.10
N LEU A 955 24.05 9.07 10.81
CA LEU A 955 24.15 7.93 9.91
C LEU A 955 25.62 7.50 9.78
N LYS A 956 25.89 6.23 10.07
CA LYS A 956 27.23 5.61 9.97
C LYS A 956 27.16 4.37 9.08
N PHE A 957 28.26 3.98 8.45
CA PHE A 957 28.32 2.73 7.69
C PHE A 957 28.28 1.51 8.62
N VAL A 958 27.50 0.48 8.25
CA VAL A 958 27.57 -0.80 8.98
C VAL A 958 28.92 -1.46 8.74
N HIS A 959 29.39 -2.26 9.68
CA HIS A 959 30.44 -3.22 9.37
C HIS A 959 29.81 -4.54 8.88
N THR A 960 30.38 -5.13 7.82
CA THR A 960 29.96 -6.43 7.30
C THR A 960 30.95 -7.53 7.68
N VAL A 961 30.43 -8.71 7.99
CA VAL A 961 31.21 -9.90 8.31
C VAL A 961 30.55 -11.09 7.61
N ASN A 962 31.30 -11.88 6.86
CA ASN A 962 30.81 -13.07 6.16
C ASN A 962 31.49 -14.34 6.68
N GLY A 963 30.85 -15.49 6.46
CA GLY A 963 31.51 -16.77 6.68
C GLY A 963 30.73 -17.96 6.17
N THR A 964 31.45 -18.95 5.66
CA THR A 964 30.88 -20.22 5.18
C THR A 964 30.43 -21.05 6.37
N ALA A 965 29.12 -21.31 6.54
CA ALA A 965 28.68 -22.30 7.53
C ALA A 965 29.02 -23.72 7.09
N CYS A 966 28.81 -24.03 5.80
CA CYS A 966 29.20 -25.31 5.23
C CYS A 966 29.26 -25.25 3.69
N ALA A 967 30.44 -25.53 3.11
CA ALA A 967 30.58 -25.82 1.68
C ALA A 967 30.40 -27.32 1.46
N LEU A 968 29.26 -27.72 0.86
CA LEU A 968 28.80 -29.11 0.99
C LEU A 968 29.65 -30.10 0.20
N SER A 969 30.12 -29.73 -0.99
CA SER A 969 30.96 -30.61 -1.82
C SER A 969 32.23 -31.05 -1.07
N ARG A 970 32.98 -30.12 -0.48
CA ARG A 970 34.19 -30.41 0.30
C ARG A 970 33.87 -31.11 1.63
N THR A 971 32.80 -30.70 2.33
CA THR A 971 32.38 -31.31 3.60
C THR A 971 31.96 -32.76 3.42
N LEU A 972 31.22 -33.09 2.35
CA LEU A 972 30.87 -34.47 2.00
C LEU A 972 32.11 -35.33 1.80
N ILE A 973 33.12 -34.85 1.04
CA ILE A 973 34.39 -35.58 0.87
C ILE A 973 35.08 -35.81 2.22
N ALA A 974 35.14 -34.78 3.08
CA ALA A 974 35.79 -34.88 4.39
C ALA A 974 35.12 -35.96 5.25
N MET A 975 33.79 -36.00 5.30
CA MET A 975 33.03 -37.05 5.99
C MET A 975 33.23 -38.44 5.36
N LEU A 976 33.21 -38.54 4.03
CA LEU A 976 33.43 -39.80 3.31
C LEU A 976 34.83 -40.36 3.57
N GLU A 977 35.87 -39.52 3.66
CA GLU A 977 37.24 -39.98 3.93
C GLU A 977 37.52 -40.21 5.41
N GLN A 978 37.06 -39.35 6.32
CA GLN A 978 37.35 -39.50 7.76
C GLN A 978 36.56 -40.63 8.41
N PHE A 979 35.36 -40.96 7.92
CA PHE A 979 34.50 -41.98 8.54
C PHE A 979 34.37 -43.28 7.72
N GLN A 980 35.29 -43.52 6.79
CA GLN A 980 35.31 -44.75 6.00
C GLN A 980 35.64 -46.00 6.83
N CYS A 981 34.98 -47.10 6.49
CA CYS A 981 35.23 -48.43 7.05
C CYS A 981 36.01 -49.29 6.04
N LYS A 982 36.65 -50.36 6.53
CA LYS A 982 37.42 -51.32 5.69
C LYS A 982 36.61 -51.95 4.55
N ASN A 983 35.29 -52.05 4.70
CA ASN A 983 34.35 -52.54 3.69
C ASN A 983 33.80 -51.43 2.75
N ARG A 984 34.38 -50.23 2.80
CA ARG A 984 33.97 -49.01 2.07
C ARG A 984 32.62 -48.40 2.47
N GLN A 985 31.97 -48.88 3.54
CA GLN A 985 30.85 -48.15 4.14
C GLN A 985 31.37 -46.91 4.88
N VAL A 986 30.51 -45.93 5.14
CA VAL A 986 30.85 -44.67 5.84
C VAL A 986 29.92 -44.51 7.05
N ASN A 987 30.50 -44.29 8.23
CA ASN A 987 29.75 -44.09 9.47
C ASN A 987 29.38 -42.60 9.62
N ILE A 988 28.10 -42.24 9.54
CA ILE A 988 27.68 -40.84 9.73
C ILE A 988 27.16 -40.58 11.15
N PRO A 989 27.29 -39.35 11.68
CA PRO A 989 26.69 -38.96 12.96
C PRO A 989 25.17 -39.22 12.99
N ASN A 990 24.69 -39.90 14.03
CA ASN A 990 23.30 -40.40 14.08
C ASN A 990 22.24 -39.29 14.00
N PHE A 991 22.51 -38.09 14.51
CA PHE A 991 21.55 -36.98 14.49
C PHE A 991 21.23 -36.50 13.06
N LEU A 992 22.13 -36.72 12.09
CA LEU A 992 21.84 -36.39 10.69
C LEU A 992 20.70 -37.23 10.10
N LEU A 993 20.36 -38.37 10.72
CA LEU A 993 19.21 -39.17 10.34
C LEU A 993 17.89 -38.44 10.62
N ASP A 994 17.84 -37.51 11.57
CA ASP A 994 16.61 -36.78 11.85
C ASP A 994 16.22 -35.81 10.74
N TYR A 995 17.17 -35.53 9.83
CA TYR A 995 16.97 -34.78 8.60
C TYR A 995 16.70 -35.65 7.36
N VAL A 996 16.51 -36.97 7.50
CA VAL A 996 16.13 -37.88 6.39
C VAL A 996 14.73 -38.46 6.55
N SER A 997 14.11 -38.83 5.43
CA SER A 997 12.73 -39.31 5.38
C SER A 997 12.49 -40.60 6.20
N VAL A 998 11.25 -40.81 6.65
CA VAL A 998 10.84 -42.01 7.40
C VAL A 998 11.08 -43.31 6.60
N GLU A 999 10.93 -43.24 5.28
CA GLU A 999 11.21 -44.38 4.39
C GLU A 999 12.71 -44.71 4.34
N MET A 1000 13.57 -43.70 4.28
CA MET A 1000 15.02 -43.88 4.44
C MET A 1000 15.38 -44.43 5.82
N LYS A 1001 14.80 -43.89 6.90
CA LYS A 1001 14.98 -44.43 8.27
C LYS A 1001 14.64 -45.93 8.33
N ARG A 1002 13.59 -46.39 7.62
CA ARG A 1002 13.25 -47.82 7.47
C ARG A 1002 14.27 -48.59 6.63
N GLN A 1003 14.65 -48.09 5.45
CA GLN A 1003 15.64 -48.77 4.59
C GLN A 1003 17.02 -48.93 5.28
N TYR A 1004 17.42 -47.99 6.14
CA TYR A 1004 18.61 -48.13 7.00
C TYR A 1004 18.40 -49.15 8.14
N ALA A 1005 17.25 -49.11 8.82
CA ALA A 1005 16.93 -50.05 9.90
C ALA A 1005 16.89 -51.52 9.43
N GLU A 1006 16.49 -51.77 8.18
CA GLU A 1006 16.44 -53.09 7.54
C GLU A 1006 17.83 -53.72 7.27
N ARG A 1007 18.94 -53.01 7.51
CA ARG A 1007 20.33 -53.51 7.35
C ARG A 1007 20.63 -54.16 5.98
N LYS A 1008 20.00 -53.69 4.90
CA LYS A 1008 20.28 -54.20 3.54
C LYS A 1008 21.77 -54.03 3.21
N PRO A 1009 22.48 -55.08 2.75
CA PRO A 1009 23.95 -55.13 2.67
C PRO A 1009 24.58 -54.27 1.55
N LEU A 1010 23.86 -53.28 1.03
CA LEU A 1010 24.25 -52.40 -0.09
C LEU A 1010 24.08 -50.90 0.20
N SER A 1011 23.79 -50.51 1.45
CA SER A 1011 23.88 -49.10 1.87
C SER A 1011 25.34 -48.67 2.03
N LEU A 1012 25.69 -47.48 1.52
CA LEU A 1012 26.97 -46.83 1.81
C LEU A 1012 27.00 -46.40 3.28
N LEU A 1013 25.93 -45.76 3.74
CA LEU A 1013 25.89 -45.12 5.05
C LEU A 1013 25.52 -46.11 6.16
N ARG A 1014 26.31 -46.11 7.24
CA ARG A 1014 26.06 -46.85 8.48
C ARG A 1014 25.85 -45.89 9.65
N ILE A 1015 25.04 -46.36 10.61
CA ILE A 1015 24.72 -45.68 11.87
C ILE A 1015 25.69 -46.23 12.93
N ASN A 1016 26.41 -45.36 13.66
CA ASN A 1016 27.23 -45.79 14.80
C ASN A 1016 26.49 -45.47 16.12
N PRO A 1017 25.86 -46.44 16.80
CA PRO A 1017 25.06 -46.19 18.00
C PRO A 1017 25.88 -45.81 19.24
N LYS A 1018 27.22 -45.74 19.17
CA LYS A 1018 28.09 -45.28 20.27
C LYS A 1018 28.84 -44.02 19.89
N THR A 1019 28.76 -42.99 20.73
CA THR A 1019 29.56 -41.75 20.70
C THR A 1019 31.03 -41.94 21.09
N VAL A 1020 31.57 -43.15 20.92
CA VAL A 1020 32.98 -43.48 21.15
C VAL A 1020 33.51 -44.15 19.88
N PHE A 1021 34.48 -43.49 19.23
CA PHE A 1021 35.17 -44.02 18.06
C PHE A 1021 36.19 -45.07 18.50
N GLU A 1022 35.77 -46.34 18.53
CA GLU A 1022 36.68 -47.48 18.36
C GLU A 1022 36.51 -48.01 16.92
N CYS A 1023 37.53 -47.77 16.08
CA CYS A 1023 37.69 -48.28 14.72
C CYS A 1023 38.94 -49.17 14.63
#